data_AF-A0A9J5WDR7-F1
#
_entry.id   AF-A0A9J5WDR7-F1
#
_cell.length_a   1.000
_cell.length_b   1.000
_cell.length_c   1.000
_cell.angle_alpha   90.00
_cell.angle_beta   90.00
_cell.angle_gamma   90.00
#
_symmetry.space_group_name_H-M   'P 1'
#
loop_
_entity.id
_entity.type
_entity.pdbx_description
1 polymer ?
#
loop_
_entity_poly.entity_id
_entity_poly.type
_entity_poly.pdbx_seq_one_letter_code
_entity_poly.pdbx_strand_id
1 'polypeptide(L)'
;MIAARGLDIEWSHKPKKWKWLSHSDSRFAEVAKLKKVYWLEIQGKIDSRRLSKRTKYVACLVFKLENEFYGLETVNAVVRFVDSMSKKDAEKRASVVHFAGRGPRETLPFERADGWMELKMGDFFNDVGEDGYVDARLMETKKLDDKKGLIKYNAFLSFRGVDIRRTFVSHLYNALIQGRINVFKDNERLETGKSIFDELPKAIEESKFAIVIFSESYASSKWCLDELAHIIKCRKEFDLIVIPIFYNVDPSDVRHQAQTFAESFSKHEEKYKDAMEKIQRWRDAFAESGKYRGTICKITDDVLRDAKSPILIDGGKMSFSLDKKTGKKCFMVAARGLEIEWGGTPEYWEWLSHVDSRFAEVAKLKRVCWLDIRGKIETQRLSKRTKYVVYLVFKLENKWHGLETANAVVRFVDSVSDIDAEQRASVVHFAGQGPKETLPFRRGDGWMELKMGDFFNDAGEDGDVDARLMETKHLGEKSGLIYDAFLSFRGEDTRRTFVSHLYNALIQGRIDVFKDDERLETGKSISDELPKAIEESKFAIVIFSESYASSKWCLDELAHIIKCRKELKQIVIPIFYNVDPSDVRHQTQTFAESFSQHEEKYKDDMEKIQRWRDAFAESGKISGYHLQNYRDEADCIKKVVERLMSVLHIESDDDDDDVRAFIRGMDNNSPILIDGGKMSFSLDKKRKKCFMIAARGLEIEWSHKPKYWKWLSHSDSRFVEVAKLKKVYWLEIQGKIDSRRLSKRTKYVAYLVFQIGKSIPWPRNC
;
A
#
# COMPACT_ATOMS: atom_id res chain seq x y z
N MET A 1 -26.78 26.36 -1.42
CA MET A 1 -25.37 26.52 -1.89
C MET A 1 -25.35 27.70 -2.85
N ILE A 2 -24.31 28.53 -2.79
CA ILE A 2 -24.09 29.64 -3.72
C ILE A 2 -23.03 29.18 -4.74
N ALA A 3 -23.27 29.40 -6.04
CA ALA A 3 -22.29 29.11 -7.08
C ALA A 3 -21.15 30.14 -7.06
N ALA A 4 -19.96 29.81 -7.59
CA ALA A 4 -18.80 30.71 -7.52
C ALA A 4 -19.06 32.12 -8.12
N ARG A 5 -19.92 32.24 -9.14
CA ARG A 5 -20.37 33.52 -9.72
C ARG A 5 -21.30 34.36 -8.83
N GLY A 6 -21.95 33.74 -7.84
CA GLY A 6 -22.77 34.42 -6.84
C GLY A 6 -22.03 34.76 -5.55
N LEU A 7 -20.71 34.46 -5.49
CA LEU A 7 -19.83 34.92 -4.43
C LEU A 7 -19.19 36.24 -4.86
N ASP A 8 -19.03 37.15 -3.91
CA ASP A 8 -18.18 38.32 -4.07
C ASP A 8 -16.73 37.88 -3.79
N ILE A 9 -15.91 37.84 -4.84
CA ILE A 9 -14.55 37.31 -4.82
C ILE A 9 -13.60 38.43 -5.20
N GLU A 10 -12.71 38.80 -4.28
CA GLU A 10 -11.74 39.86 -4.50
C GLU A 10 -10.82 39.54 -5.71
N TRP A 11 -10.50 40.56 -6.50
CA TRP A 11 -9.78 40.47 -7.78
C TRP A 11 -10.42 39.59 -8.89
N SER A 12 -11.63 39.05 -8.72
CA SER A 12 -12.25 38.11 -9.69
C SER A 12 -12.45 38.68 -11.11
N HIS A 13 -12.53 40.01 -11.23
CA HIS A 13 -12.56 40.73 -12.49
C HIS A 13 -11.20 40.80 -13.22
N LYS A 14 -10.09 40.37 -12.61
CA LYS A 14 -8.74 40.41 -13.19
C LYS A 14 -8.31 39.03 -13.71
N PRO A 15 -8.23 38.79 -15.05
CA PRO A 15 -7.85 37.49 -15.61
C PRO A 15 -6.43 37.01 -15.27
N LYS A 16 -5.56 37.92 -14.80
CA LYS A 16 -4.23 37.59 -14.26
C LYS A 16 -4.29 37.01 -12.83
N LYS A 17 -5.39 37.24 -12.10
CA LYS A 17 -5.59 36.85 -10.70
C LYS A 17 -6.52 35.63 -10.54
N TRP A 18 -7.53 35.52 -11.41
CA TRP A 18 -8.46 34.38 -11.44
C TRP A 18 -8.68 33.86 -12.88
N LYS A 19 -9.10 32.61 -13.02
CA LYS A 19 -9.59 32.00 -14.27
C LYS A 19 -10.93 31.31 -14.00
N TRP A 20 -11.95 31.65 -14.77
CA TRP A 20 -13.23 30.94 -14.76
C TRP A 20 -13.13 29.70 -15.66
N LEU A 21 -13.71 28.59 -15.22
CA LEU A 21 -13.71 27.31 -15.92
C LEU A 21 -15.12 26.72 -15.93
N SER A 22 -15.61 26.31 -17.10
CA SER A 22 -16.81 25.47 -17.22
C SER A 22 -16.50 24.04 -16.77
N HIS A 23 -17.38 23.43 -15.96
CA HIS A 23 -17.14 22.06 -15.46
C HIS A 23 -18.39 21.19 -15.65
N SER A 24 -18.30 20.22 -16.57
CA SER A 24 -19.40 19.35 -17.00
C SER A 24 -19.95 18.44 -15.90
N ASP A 25 -19.07 17.87 -15.07
CA ASP A 25 -19.43 16.87 -14.04
C ASP A 25 -19.82 17.49 -12.67
N SER A 26 -20.08 18.80 -12.66
CA SER A 26 -20.35 19.59 -11.45
C SER A 26 -21.80 20.08 -11.43
N ARG A 27 -22.44 20.08 -10.26
CA ARG A 27 -23.77 20.72 -10.06
C ARG A 27 -23.73 22.25 -10.18
N PHE A 28 -22.56 22.83 -10.47
CA PHE A 28 -22.33 24.25 -10.73
C PHE A 28 -21.65 24.40 -12.09
N ALA A 29 -22.27 25.16 -13.00
CA ALA A 29 -21.82 25.29 -14.38
C ALA A 29 -20.41 25.90 -14.54
N GLU A 30 -20.00 26.78 -13.61
CA GLU A 30 -18.69 27.43 -13.63
C GLU A 30 -18.02 27.41 -12.24
N VAL A 31 -16.69 27.27 -12.24
CA VAL A 31 -15.83 27.32 -11.05
C VAL A 31 -14.72 28.36 -11.21
N ALA A 32 -14.28 28.96 -10.10
CA ALA A 32 -13.23 29.99 -10.08
C ALA A 32 -11.88 29.38 -9.64
N LYS A 33 -10.89 29.37 -10.54
CA LYS A 33 -9.52 28.97 -10.26
C LYS A 33 -8.67 30.17 -9.87
N LEU A 34 -8.13 30.18 -8.65
CA LEU A 34 -7.18 31.19 -8.19
C LEU A 34 -5.85 31.01 -8.94
N LYS A 35 -5.30 32.10 -9.50
CA LYS A 35 -3.95 32.14 -10.07
C LYS A 35 -2.92 32.59 -9.04
N LYS A 36 -2.92 33.90 -8.69
CA LYS A 36 -1.90 34.47 -7.80
C LYS A 36 -2.33 35.79 -7.14
N VAL A 37 -2.50 35.87 -5.82
CA VAL A 37 -2.94 37.08 -5.07
C VAL A 37 -2.08 37.35 -3.83
N TYR A 38 -1.97 38.61 -3.39
CA TYR A 38 -1.24 39.00 -2.17
C TYR A 38 -2.12 38.96 -0.91
N TRP A 39 -3.43 39.05 -1.07
CA TRP A 39 -4.44 38.87 -0.01
C TRP A 39 -5.73 38.34 -0.65
N LEU A 40 -6.62 37.77 0.16
CA LEU A 40 -7.82 37.10 -0.30
C LEU A 40 -9.02 37.45 0.60
N GLU A 41 -10.09 37.99 0.02
CA GLU A 41 -11.44 38.02 0.62
C GLU A 41 -12.41 37.30 -0.33
N ILE A 42 -13.19 36.37 0.22
CA ILE A 42 -14.30 35.68 -0.46
C ILE A 42 -15.52 35.82 0.44
N GLN A 43 -16.60 36.38 -0.09
CA GLN A 43 -17.83 36.68 0.64
C GLN A 43 -19.04 36.02 -0.04
N GLY A 44 -19.82 35.28 0.75
CA GLY A 44 -21.13 34.76 0.37
C GLY A 44 -22.23 35.41 1.20
N LYS A 45 -23.22 36.04 0.55
CA LYS A 45 -24.40 36.61 1.20
C LYS A 45 -25.60 35.69 0.96
N ILE A 46 -26.23 35.21 2.03
CA ILE A 46 -27.44 34.38 1.99
C ILE A 46 -28.59 35.20 2.56
N ASP A 47 -29.64 35.40 1.77
CA ASP A 47 -30.90 36.01 2.22
C ASP A 47 -31.52 35.15 3.33
N SER A 48 -31.69 35.71 4.53
CA SER A 48 -32.19 34.98 5.71
C SER A 48 -33.60 34.40 5.49
N ARG A 49 -34.40 35.03 4.63
CA ARG A 49 -35.78 34.63 4.30
C ARG A 49 -35.84 33.33 3.51
N ARG A 50 -34.73 32.89 2.91
CA ARG A 50 -34.59 31.60 2.23
C ARG A 50 -34.24 30.44 3.19
N LEU A 51 -34.03 30.73 4.47
CA LEU A 51 -33.69 29.77 5.50
C LEU A 51 -34.90 29.48 6.40
N SER A 52 -35.02 28.24 6.85
CA SER A 52 -36.04 27.83 7.82
C SER A 52 -35.82 28.56 9.14
N LYS A 53 -36.89 29.08 9.72
CA LYS A 53 -36.89 29.71 11.04
C LYS A 53 -36.57 28.68 12.14
N ARG A 54 -36.10 29.15 13.29
CA ARG A 54 -35.65 28.38 14.47
C ARG A 54 -34.71 27.22 14.14
N THR A 55 -33.83 27.40 13.16
CA THR A 55 -32.98 26.33 12.63
C THR A 55 -31.50 26.71 12.74
N LYS A 56 -30.68 25.77 13.22
CA LYS A 56 -29.20 25.89 13.21
C LYS A 56 -28.65 25.47 11.85
N TYR A 57 -27.72 26.27 11.35
CA TYR A 57 -27.07 26.08 10.05
C TYR A 57 -25.55 26.12 10.21
N VAL A 58 -24.87 25.44 9.29
CA VAL A 58 -23.42 25.48 9.14
C VAL A 58 -23.11 26.14 7.80
N ALA A 59 -22.26 27.16 7.80
CA ALA A 59 -21.71 27.71 6.57
C ALA A 59 -20.46 26.90 6.18
N CYS A 60 -20.42 26.42 4.95
CA CYS A 60 -19.28 25.67 4.40
C CYS A 60 -18.82 26.28 3.07
N LEU A 61 -17.50 26.33 2.87
CA LEU A 61 -16.87 26.59 1.57
C LEU A 61 -16.59 25.25 0.88
N VAL A 62 -16.89 25.14 -0.41
CA VAL A 62 -16.55 23.97 -1.24
C VAL A 62 -15.49 24.36 -2.26
N PHE A 63 -14.38 23.63 -2.31
CA PHE A 63 -13.25 23.92 -3.19
C PHE A 63 -12.49 22.64 -3.59
N LYS A 64 -11.50 22.77 -4.47
CA LYS A 64 -10.56 21.69 -4.80
C LYS A 64 -9.13 22.19 -4.69
N LEU A 65 -8.23 21.32 -4.24
CA LEU A 65 -6.80 21.58 -4.22
C LEU A 65 -6.20 21.22 -5.58
N GLU A 66 -5.49 22.15 -6.20
CA GLU A 66 -4.52 21.84 -7.27
C GLU A 66 -3.16 21.48 -6.67
N ASN A 67 -2.05 21.49 -7.45
CA ASN A 67 -0.74 20.94 -7.04
C ASN A 67 0.39 22.00 -6.80
N GLU A 68 0.11 23.33 -6.73
CA GLU A 68 1.11 24.42 -6.64
C GLU A 68 0.80 25.62 -5.64
N PHE A 69 0.36 25.44 -4.37
CA PHE A 69 0.14 26.55 -3.36
C PHE A 69 1.38 26.91 -2.59
N TYR A 70 1.31 28.16 -2.21
CA TYR A 70 1.89 28.72 -1.02
C TYR A 70 0.90 29.78 -0.50
N GLY A 71 0.92 30.03 0.81
CA GLY A 71 0.21 31.16 1.43
C GLY A 71 -1.29 31.02 1.79
N LEU A 72 -1.86 29.81 1.84
CA LEU A 72 -3.28 29.58 2.26
C LEU A 72 -3.46 28.52 3.36
N GLU A 73 -2.40 28.16 4.12
CA GLU A 73 -2.46 27.09 5.14
C GLU A 73 -3.53 27.32 6.22
N THR A 74 -3.63 28.56 6.68
CA THR A 74 -4.61 29.05 7.66
C THR A 74 -5.24 30.31 7.10
N VAL A 75 -6.53 30.48 7.30
CA VAL A 75 -7.30 31.66 6.86
C VAL A 75 -8.35 31.98 7.92
N ASN A 76 -8.74 33.25 8.07
CA ASN A 76 -9.79 33.62 9.02
C ASN A 76 -11.17 33.45 8.37
N ALA A 77 -12.09 32.76 9.04
CA ALA A 77 -13.49 32.65 8.65
C ALA A 77 -14.38 33.40 9.65
N VAL A 78 -15.41 34.06 9.11
CA VAL A 78 -16.44 34.78 9.87
C VAL A 78 -17.81 34.41 9.31
N VAL A 79 -18.77 34.15 10.20
CA VAL A 79 -20.19 34.04 9.84
C VAL A 79 -20.97 34.95 10.77
N ARG A 80 -21.78 35.86 10.23
CA ARG A 80 -22.64 36.77 11.00
C ARG A 80 -23.97 37.01 10.31
N PHE A 81 -24.98 37.46 11.05
CA PHE A 81 -26.06 38.25 10.45
C PHE A 81 -25.54 39.68 10.29
N VAL A 82 -25.85 40.33 9.16
CA VAL A 82 -25.29 41.66 8.81
C VAL A 82 -25.74 42.71 9.82
N ASP A 83 -26.98 42.62 10.26
CA ASP A 83 -27.68 43.63 11.06
C ASP A 83 -27.45 43.47 12.58
N SER A 84 -27.03 42.27 13.01
CA SER A 84 -26.77 41.95 14.41
C SER A 84 -25.33 42.25 14.89
N MET A 85 -24.38 42.53 13.97
CA MET A 85 -22.96 42.72 14.32
C MET A 85 -22.18 43.52 13.28
N SER A 86 -21.39 44.51 13.71
CA SER A 86 -20.54 45.32 12.82
C SER A 86 -19.46 44.49 12.10
N LYS A 87 -19.02 44.92 10.90
CA LYS A 87 -17.90 44.27 10.15
C LYS A 87 -16.64 44.15 11.01
N LYS A 88 -16.33 45.20 11.78
CA LYS A 88 -15.13 45.32 12.63
C LYS A 88 -15.17 44.41 13.87
N ASP A 89 -16.33 44.19 14.47
CA ASP A 89 -16.46 43.32 15.64
C ASP A 89 -16.57 41.84 15.26
N ALA A 90 -17.12 41.55 14.09
CA ALA A 90 -17.11 40.21 13.52
C ALA A 90 -15.69 39.75 13.15
N GLU A 91 -14.83 40.65 12.65
CA GLU A 91 -13.42 40.38 12.38
C GLU A 91 -12.59 40.08 13.65
N LYS A 92 -12.91 40.70 14.79
CA LYS A 92 -12.32 40.33 16.09
C LYS A 92 -12.73 38.94 16.57
N ARG A 93 -13.86 38.41 16.09
CA ARG A 93 -14.43 37.10 16.45
C ARG A 93 -14.17 36.02 15.40
N ALA A 94 -13.31 36.28 14.42
CA ALA A 94 -13.02 35.35 13.35
C ALA A 94 -12.36 34.07 13.87
N SER A 95 -12.86 32.91 13.42
CA SER A 95 -12.26 31.61 13.69
C SER A 95 -11.20 31.29 12.64
N VAL A 96 -10.02 30.83 13.07
CA VAL A 96 -9.00 30.32 12.15
C VAL A 96 -9.45 28.97 11.60
N VAL A 97 -9.53 28.87 10.27
CA VAL A 97 -9.82 27.63 9.53
C VAL A 97 -8.59 27.21 8.74
N HIS A 98 -8.40 25.90 8.56
CA HIS A 98 -7.20 25.34 7.97
C HIS A 98 -7.54 24.73 6.61
N PHE A 99 -6.93 25.17 5.50
CA PHE A 99 -7.12 24.49 4.21
C PHE A 99 -6.31 23.19 4.11
N ALA A 100 -5.23 23.09 4.89
CA ALA A 100 -4.37 21.91 5.00
C ALA A 100 -3.59 21.92 6.34
N GLY A 101 -2.86 20.84 6.64
CA GLY A 101 -1.94 20.77 7.78
C GLY A 101 -2.56 20.20 9.06
N ARG A 102 -2.04 20.62 10.23
CA ARG A 102 -2.55 20.22 11.56
C ARG A 102 -3.48 21.31 12.12
N GLY A 103 -4.70 20.91 12.44
CA GLY A 103 -5.68 21.67 13.21
C GLY A 103 -6.66 20.71 13.90
N PRO A 104 -7.55 21.20 14.76
CA PRO A 104 -8.68 20.42 15.26
C PRO A 104 -9.46 19.75 14.12
N ARG A 105 -9.95 18.52 14.33
CA ARG A 105 -10.62 17.73 13.27
C ARG A 105 -11.86 18.42 12.67
N GLU A 106 -12.45 19.35 13.41
CA GLU A 106 -13.65 20.11 13.02
C GLU A 106 -13.34 21.35 12.16
N THR A 107 -12.09 21.81 12.09
CA THR A 107 -11.64 22.98 11.32
C THR A 107 -10.78 22.64 10.11
N LEU A 108 -10.56 21.34 9.87
CA LEU A 108 -9.95 20.79 8.66
C LEU A 108 -11.02 20.41 7.63
N PRO A 109 -10.76 20.55 6.32
CA PRO A 109 -11.71 20.19 5.30
C PRO A 109 -11.80 18.67 5.18
N PHE A 110 -13.00 18.18 4.86
CA PHE A 110 -13.21 16.77 4.54
C PHE A 110 -13.53 16.58 3.06
N GLU A 111 -13.12 15.45 2.51
CA GLU A 111 -13.41 15.10 1.13
C GLU A 111 -14.85 14.56 1.01
N ARG A 112 -15.61 15.14 0.08
CA ARG A 112 -16.96 14.76 -0.27
C ARG A 112 -16.95 13.60 -1.27
N ALA A 113 -18.07 12.90 -1.41
CA ALA A 113 -18.21 11.81 -2.38
C ALA A 113 -18.09 12.24 -3.86
N ASP A 114 -18.11 13.55 -4.15
CA ASP A 114 -17.89 14.14 -5.47
C ASP A 114 -16.43 14.58 -5.71
N GLY A 115 -15.50 14.25 -4.80
CA GLY A 115 -14.07 14.59 -4.91
C GLY A 115 -13.75 16.06 -4.68
N TRP A 116 -14.71 16.82 -4.14
CA TRP A 116 -14.52 18.20 -3.67
C TRP A 116 -14.27 18.23 -2.17
N MET A 117 -13.49 19.20 -1.71
CA MET A 117 -13.25 19.46 -0.29
C MET A 117 -14.35 20.37 0.27
N GLU A 118 -14.82 20.08 1.48
CA GLU A 118 -15.75 20.95 2.23
C GLU A 118 -15.10 21.43 3.52
N LEU A 119 -15.05 22.75 3.70
CA LEU A 119 -14.48 23.43 4.86
C LEU A 119 -15.57 24.17 5.64
N LYS A 120 -15.76 23.80 6.90
CA LYS A 120 -16.64 24.51 7.84
C LYS A 120 -16.08 25.91 8.12
N MET A 121 -16.88 26.94 7.85
CA MET A 121 -16.56 28.35 8.12
C MET A 121 -17.13 28.85 9.46
N GLY A 122 -18.22 28.24 9.94
CA GLY A 122 -18.86 28.60 11.21
C GLY A 122 -20.32 28.14 11.28
N ASP A 123 -20.86 28.14 12.50
CA ASP A 123 -22.26 27.83 12.78
C ASP A 123 -23.06 29.13 13.00
N PHE A 124 -24.33 29.13 12.61
CA PHE A 124 -25.25 30.24 12.88
C PHE A 124 -26.67 29.73 13.14
N PHE A 125 -27.49 30.53 13.83
CA PHE A 125 -28.87 30.18 14.17
C PHE A 125 -29.83 31.22 13.60
N ASN A 126 -30.76 30.79 12.76
CA ASN A 126 -31.82 31.64 12.24
C ASN A 126 -33.02 31.52 13.19
N ASP A 127 -33.17 32.43 14.15
CA ASP A 127 -34.22 32.34 15.19
C ASP A 127 -35.60 32.68 14.62
N VAL A 128 -36.00 33.96 14.60
CA VAL A 128 -37.23 34.42 13.92
C VAL A 128 -37.06 35.86 13.43
N GLY A 129 -37.09 36.06 12.10
CA GLY A 129 -37.58 37.32 11.54
C GLY A 129 -36.62 38.52 11.51
N GLU A 130 -35.31 38.31 11.42
CA GLU A 130 -34.42 39.35 10.88
C GLU A 130 -34.52 39.35 9.35
N ASP A 131 -35.20 40.34 8.77
CA ASP A 131 -35.18 40.65 7.35
C ASP A 131 -33.84 41.27 6.94
N GLY A 132 -32.88 40.39 6.61
CA GLY A 132 -31.50 40.75 6.35
C GLY A 132 -30.71 39.64 5.65
N TYR A 133 -29.38 39.67 5.81
CA TYR A 133 -28.48 38.71 5.17
C TYR A 133 -27.54 38.04 6.18
N VAL A 134 -27.31 36.74 5.97
CA VAL A 134 -26.19 36.02 6.57
C VAL A 134 -24.96 36.26 5.70
N ASP A 135 -23.93 36.82 6.31
CA ASP A 135 -22.65 37.17 5.72
C ASP A 135 -21.59 36.15 6.15
N ALA A 136 -21.19 35.27 5.23
CA ALA A 136 -20.11 34.32 5.42
C ALA A 136 -18.87 34.79 4.65
N ARG A 137 -17.79 35.11 5.36
CA ARG A 137 -16.55 35.66 4.80
C ARG A 137 -15.34 34.80 5.15
N LEU A 138 -14.48 34.62 4.15
CA LEU A 138 -13.16 34.03 4.27
C LEU A 138 -12.13 35.13 3.95
N MET A 139 -11.18 35.38 4.86
CA MET A 139 -10.26 36.52 4.81
C MET A 139 -8.84 36.12 5.22
N GLU A 140 -7.87 36.32 4.31
CA GLU A 140 -6.45 36.34 4.64
C GLU A 140 -5.86 37.72 4.34
N THR A 141 -5.64 38.49 5.41
CA THR A 141 -5.31 39.92 5.37
C THR A 141 -4.00 40.28 6.09
N LYS A 142 -3.30 39.31 6.70
CA LYS A 142 -2.15 39.60 7.58
C LYS A 142 -0.79 39.31 6.96
N LYS A 143 -0.70 38.42 5.97
CA LYS A 143 0.56 38.12 5.27
C LYS A 143 0.60 38.80 3.90
N LEU A 144 1.57 39.67 3.68
CA LEU A 144 1.82 40.36 2.40
C LEU A 144 2.43 39.45 1.32
N ASP A 145 2.79 38.22 1.67
CA ASP A 145 3.34 37.23 0.74
C ASP A 145 2.36 36.89 -0.38
N ASP A 146 2.91 36.68 -1.57
CA ASP A 146 2.18 36.13 -2.72
C ASP A 146 1.52 34.77 -2.36
N LYS A 147 0.39 34.43 -3.02
CA LYS A 147 -0.39 33.20 -2.78
C LYS A 147 -0.84 32.57 -4.10
N LYS A 148 -0.58 31.27 -4.33
CA LYS A 148 -0.90 30.45 -5.55
C LYS A 148 -1.60 29.12 -5.13
N GLY A 149 -1.81 28.08 -5.97
CA GLY A 149 -2.57 26.86 -5.56
C GLY A 149 -2.27 25.45 -6.15
N LEU A 150 -2.31 24.30 -5.44
CA LEU A 150 -2.23 23.95 -3.99
C LEU A 150 -1.06 22.94 -3.59
N ILE A 151 -0.16 23.29 -2.62
CA ILE A 151 1.27 22.86 -2.36
C ILE A 151 2.00 21.87 -3.30
N LYS A 152 3.22 22.25 -3.74
CA LYS A 152 4.10 21.40 -4.57
C LYS A 152 4.95 20.39 -3.79
N TYR A 153 5.79 20.80 -2.82
CA TYR A 153 6.59 19.89 -1.99
C TYR A 153 6.65 20.34 -0.52
N ASN A 154 6.81 19.39 0.40
CA ASN A 154 7.05 19.65 1.82
C ASN A 154 8.52 19.43 2.21
N ALA A 155 9.20 18.47 1.56
CA ALA A 155 10.61 18.19 1.80
C ALA A 155 11.39 17.88 0.50
N PHE A 156 12.65 18.28 0.47
CA PHE A 156 13.64 17.88 -0.53
C PHE A 156 14.52 16.76 0.02
N LEU A 157 14.87 15.77 -0.80
CA LEU A 157 15.67 14.61 -0.40
C LEU A 157 16.94 14.49 -1.26
N SER A 158 18.09 14.84 -0.66
CA SER A 158 19.42 14.73 -1.28
C SER A 158 20.17 13.50 -0.77
N PHE A 159 20.68 12.68 -1.67
CA PHE A 159 21.32 11.39 -1.37
C PHE A 159 22.15 10.91 -2.56
N ARG A 160 23.14 10.03 -2.31
CA ARG A 160 23.86 9.37 -3.40
C ARG A 160 23.00 8.27 -4.03
N GLY A 161 22.70 8.43 -5.32
CA GLY A 161 21.86 7.53 -6.10
C GLY A 161 22.37 6.09 -6.25
N VAL A 162 23.68 5.87 -6.15
CA VAL A 162 24.30 4.54 -6.30
C VAL A 162 24.20 3.71 -5.01
N ASP A 163 24.36 4.35 -3.85
CA ASP A 163 24.56 3.65 -2.57
C ASP A 163 23.23 3.13 -1.97
N ILE A 164 22.18 3.95 -2.00
CA ILE A 164 21.01 3.77 -1.12
C ILE A 164 19.64 3.97 -1.79
N ARG A 165 19.60 4.26 -3.10
CA ARG A 165 18.36 4.63 -3.86
C ARG A 165 17.27 3.56 -3.83
N ARG A 166 17.66 2.27 -3.85
CA ARG A 166 16.77 1.10 -3.85
C ARG A 166 16.53 0.48 -2.47
N THR A 167 17.25 0.93 -1.45
CA THR A 167 17.20 0.40 -0.08
C THR A 167 16.67 1.49 0.86
N PHE A 168 17.50 2.05 1.73
CA PHE A 168 17.12 3.03 2.76
C PHE A 168 16.30 4.21 2.22
N VAL A 169 16.67 4.77 1.06
CA VAL A 169 15.97 5.94 0.47
C VAL A 169 14.58 5.57 -0.06
N SER A 170 14.40 4.35 -0.56
CA SER A 170 13.07 3.91 -1.03
C SER A 170 12.10 3.74 0.14
N HIS A 171 12.55 3.15 1.25
CA HIS A 171 11.77 3.00 2.47
C HIS A 171 11.48 4.35 3.13
N LEU A 172 12.47 5.24 3.24
CA LEU A 172 12.29 6.58 3.81
C LEU A 172 11.33 7.42 2.96
N TYR A 173 11.48 7.43 1.63
CA TYR A 173 10.57 8.12 0.72
C TYR A 173 9.13 7.61 0.89
N ASN A 174 8.92 6.29 0.88
CA ASN A 174 7.61 5.69 1.06
C ASN A 174 7.01 6.02 2.44
N ALA A 175 7.81 6.02 3.50
CA ALA A 175 7.36 6.38 4.85
C ALA A 175 6.96 7.86 4.97
N LEU A 176 7.69 8.77 4.32
CA LEU A 176 7.36 10.20 4.28
C LEU A 176 6.05 10.44 3.51
N ILE A 177 5.88 9.80 2.34
CA ILE A 177 4.66 9.87 1.53
C ILE A 177 3.45 9.29 2.29
N GLN A 178 3.60 8.14 2.96
CA GLN A 178 2.57 7.57 3.85
C GLN A 178 2.24 8.50 5.02
N GLY A 179 3.22 9.25 5.52
CA GLY A 179 3.07 10.31 6.51
C GLY A 179 2.40 11.60 5.97
N ARG A 180 2.01 11.63 4.69
CA ARG A 180 1.47 12.80 3.96
C ARG A 180 2.45 13.97 3.85
N ILE A 181 3.75 13.68 3.86
CA ILE A 181 4.80 14.64 3.53
C ILE A 181 5.09 14.45 2.04
N ASN A 182 4.81 15.46 1.23
CA ASN A 182 5.12 15.43 -0.20
C ASN A 182 6.63 15.66 -0.39
N VAL A 183 7.33 14.77 -1.08
CA VAL A 183 8.80 14.75 -1.16
C VAL A 183 9.28 14.88 -2.60
N PHE A 184 10.12 15.88 -2.87
CA PHE A 184 10.92 15.90 -4.09
C PHE A 184 12.15 15.01 -3.90
N LYS A 185 12.37 14.08 -4.82
CA LYS A 185 13.49 13.12 -4.81
C LYS A 185 14.37 13.36 -6.03
N ASP A 186 15.66 13.57 -5.83
CA ASP A 186 16.60 13.63 -6.95
C ASP A 186 16.65 12.29 -7.72
N ASN A 187 16.41 12.38 -9.03
CA ASN A 187 16.40 11.29 -9.98
C ASN A 187 17.41 11.61 -11.10
N GLU A 188 18.62 11.06 -11.02
CA GLU A 188 19.68 11.15 -12.05
C GLU A 188 19.31 10.50 -13.42
N ARG A 189 18.02 10.27 -13.70
CA ARG A 189 17.50 9.84 -15.01
C ARG A 189 16.13 10.44 -15.27
N LEU A 190 16.10 11.57 -15.99
CA LEU A 190 14.93 12.03 -16.75
C LEU A 190 15.37 12.59 -18.11
N GLU A 191 14.37 12.81 -18.96
CA GLU A 191 14.41 12.76 -20.42
C GLU A 191 15.30 13.79 -21.12
N THR A 192 15.78 13.40 -22.32
CA THR A 192 16.56 14.22 -23.24
C THR A 192 15.77 15.47 -23.66
N GLY A 193 16.21 16.66 -23.26
CA GLY A 193 15.73 17.93 -23.82
C GLY A 193 15.28 19.02 -22.84
N LYS A 194 15.25 18.79 -21.52
CA LYS A 194 14.97 19.82 -20.51
C LYS A 194 16.19 20.15 -19.65
N SER A 195 16.42 21.43 -19.39
CA SER A 195 17.49 21.90 -18.50
C SER A 195 17.09 21.76 -17.03
N ILE A 196 17.73 20.82 -16.33
CA ILE A 196 17.51 20.54 -14.91
C ILE A 196 17.84 21.76 -14.01
N PHE A 197 18.73 22.64 -14.46
CA PHE A 197 19.20 23.82 -13.71
C PHE A 197 18.08 24.79 -13.31
N ASP A 198 16.96 24.80 -14.03
CA ASP A 198 15.83 25.68 -13.73
C ASP A 198 14.86 25.11 -12.67
N GLU A 199 14.85 23.81 -12.41
CA GLU A 199 13.85 23.17 -11.54
C GLU A 199 14.40 22.75 -10.17
N LEU A 200 15.65 22.28 -10.07
CA LEU A 200 16.24 21.84 -8.80
C LEU A 200 16.37 22.97 -7.75
N PRO A 201 16.92 24.17 -8.07
CA PRO A 201 16.98 25.28 -7.11
C PRO A 201 15.59 25.63 -6.57
N LYS A 202 14.60 25.73 -7.47
CA LYS A 202 13.22 26.04 -7.11
C LYS A 202 12.62 24.96 -6.20
N ALA A 203 12.90 23.67 -6.44
CA ALA A 203 12.40 22.60 -5.58
C ALA A 203 13.01 22.61 -4.16
N ILE A 204 14.25 23.11 -4.01
CA ILE A 204 14.90 23.31 -2.70
C ILE A 204 14.34 24.56 -2.01
N GLU A 205 14.23 25.68 -2.74
CA GLU A 205 13.66 26.95 -2.26
C GLU A 205 12.17 26.84 -1.88
N GLU A 206 11.39 26.00 -2.57
CA GLU A 206 9.97 25.73 -2.29
C GLU A 206 9.76 24.70 -1.14
N SER A 207 10.82 24.04 -0.65
CA SER A 207 10.73 23.01 0.39
C SER A 207 10.86 23.59 1.80
N LYS A 208 10.16 23.00 2.78
CA LYS A 208 10.28 23.39 4.20
C LYS A 208 11.40 22.65 4.93
N PHE A 209 11.69 21.42 4.50
CA PHE A 209 12.75 20.57 5.04
C PHE A 209 13.68 20.13 3.92
N ALA A 210 14.98 20.10 4.17
CA ALA A 210 15.95 19.42 3.32
C ALA A 210 16.57 18.26 4.11
N ILE A 211 16.26 17.04 3.70
CA ILE A 211 16.81 15.82 4.29
C ILE A 211 18.04 15.44 3.46
N VAL A 212 19.21 15.46 4.10
CA VAL A 212 20.50 15.16 3.46
C VAL A 212 21.04 13.86 4.04
N ILE A 213 21.22 12.84 3.21
CA ILE A 213 21.71 11.53 3.66
C ILE A 213 23.16 11.36 3.26
N PHE A 214 24.06 11.56 4.22
CA PHE A 214 25.50 11.33 4.06
C PHE A 214 25.80 9.83 4.11
N SER A 215 26.31 9.30 3.00
CA SER A 215 26.88 7.96 2.84
C SER A 215 28.37 8.07 2.48
N GLU A 216 29.14 6.98 2.61
CA GLU A 216 30.58 6.94 2.34
C GLU A 216 30.97 7.50 0.95
N SER A 217 30.13 7.30 -0.08
CA SER A 217 30.40 7.77 -1.45
C SER A 217 29.71 9.09 -1.81
N TYR A 218 29.01 9.75 -0.88
CA TYR A 218 28.26 10.99 -1.13
C TYR A 218 29.11 12.09 -1.79
N ALA A 219 30.30 12.35 -1.25
CA ALA A 219 31.20 13.39 -1.77
C ALA A 219 31.83 13.02 -3.13
N SER A 220 31.73 11.78 -3.60
CA SER A 220 32.18 11.42 -4.96
C SER A 220 31.34 12.10 -6.06
N SER A 221 30.09 12.45 -5.74
CA SER A 221 29.16 13.08 -6.68
C SER A 221 29.24 14.61 -6.65
N LYS A 222 29.72 15.19 -7.75
CA LYS A 222 29.61 16.64 -8.03
C LYS A 222 28.18 17.16 -7.82
N TRP A 223 27.17 16.39 -8.25
CA TRP A 223 25.76 16.79 -8.14
C TRP A 223 25.32 16.91 -6.68
N CYS A 224 25.64 15.91 -5.84
CA CYS A 224 25.27 15.91 -4.42
C CYS A 224 26.02 17.02 -3.63
N LEU A 225 27.21 17.42 -4.08
CA LEU A 225 27.96 18.57 -3.53
C LEU A 225 27.37 19.92 -3.98
N ASP A 226 26.96 20.04 -5.25
CA ASP A 226 26.28 21.24 -5.78
C ASP A 226 24.91 21.45 -5.13
N GLU A 227 24.13 20.39 -4.94
CA GLU A 227 22.89 20.41 -4.14
C GLU A 227 23.14 20.83 -2.70
N LEU A 228 24.13 20.25 -2.02
CA LEU A 228 24.41 20.56 -0.62
C LEU A 228 24.81 22.02 -0.42
N ALA A 229 25.66 22.55 -1.30
CA ALA A 229 26.03 23.97 -1.28
C ALA A 229 24.83 24.89 -1.53
N HIS A 230 23.85 24.47 -2.33
CA HIS A 230 22.61 25.20 -2.53
C HIS A 230 21.68 25.10 -1.31
N ILE A 231 21.47 23.91 -0.74
CA ILE A 231 20.69 23.68 0.49
C ILE A 231 21.22 24.54 1.66
N ILE A 232 22.53 24.59 1.86
CA ILE A 232 23.16 25.42 2.92
C ILE A 232 23.03 26.92 2.63
N LYS A 233 22.98 27.33 1.36
CA LYS A 233 22.62 28.71 0.99
C LYS A 233 21.16 29.00 1.35
N CYS A 234 20.22 28.15 0.92
CA CYS A 234 18.79 28.33 1.17
C CYS A 234 18.44 28.31 2.65
N ARG A 235 19.19 27.57 3.49
CA ARG A 235 19.07 27.65 4.96
C ARG A 235 19.37 29.05 5.50
N LYS A 236 20.40 29.72 4.98
CA LYS A 236 20.80 31.07 5.43
C LYS A 236 19.85 32.16 4.93
N GLU A 237 19.21 31.94 3.77
CA GLU A 237 18.38 32.93 3.09
C GLU A 237 16.86 32.76 3.32
N PHE A 238 16.37 31.53 3.55
CA PHE A 238 14.94 31.18 3.51
C PHE A 238 14.43 30.31 4.68
N ASP A 239 15.17 30.22 5.80
CA ASP A 239 14.81 29.43 7.00
C ASP A 239 14.56 27.93 6.74
N LEU A 240 15.19 27.38 5.68
CA LEU A 240 15.10 25.96 5.31
C LEU A 240 15.68 25.06 6.41
N ILE A 241 14.86 24.17 6.97
CA ILE A 241 15.27 23.25 8.03
C ILE A 241 16.06 22.08 7.42
N VAL A 242 17.38 22.09 7.61
CA VAL A 242 18.27 21.01 7.16
C VAL A 242 18.35 19.90 8.21
N ILE A 243 18.03 18.67 7.80
CA ILE A 243 18.03 17.46 8.63
C ILE A 243 19.12 16.51 8.08
N PRO A 244 20.32 16.46 8.71
CA PRO A 244 21.34 15.49 8.33
C PRO A 244 20.98 14.09 8.85
N ILE A 245 21.15 13.09 8.00
CA ILE A 245 21.16 11.67 8.35
C ILE A 245 22.55 11.14 8.00
N PHE A 246 23.26 10.59 8.99
CA PHE A 246 24.59 10.01 8.80
C PHE A 246 24.44 8.50 8.69
N TYR A 247 24.46 7.96 7.47
CA TYR A 247 24.24 6.55 7.16
C TYR A 247 25.58 5.82 7.06
N ASN A 248 25.88 4.96 8.05
CA ASN A 248 27.15 4.24 8.21
C ASN A 248 28.43 5.11 8.28
N VAL A 249 28.32 6.43 8.42
CA VAL A 249 29.45 7.37 8.51
C VAL A 249 29.44 8.10 9.86
N ASP A 250 30.61 8.52 10.36
CA ASP A 250 30.66 9.39 11.54
C ASP A 250 30.36 10.86 11.16
N PRO A 251 29.56 11.60 11.94
CA PRO A 251 29.39 13.03 11.75
C PRO A 251 30.71 13.82 11.80
N SER A 252 31.71 13.35 12.56
CA SER A 252 33.04 13.96 12.60
C SER A 252 33.81 13.74 11.30
N ASP A 253 33.71 12.58 10.65
CA ASP A 253 34.31 12.36 9.33
C ASP A 253 33.69 13.29 8.27
N VAL A 254 32.37 13.51 8.33
CA VAL A 254 31.69 14.51 7.47
C VAL A 254 32.15 15.93 7.82
N ARG A 255 32.20 16.30 9.10
CA ARG A 255 32.58 17.65 9.54
C ARG A 255 34.03 18.00 9.20
N HIS A 256 34.94 17.06 9.37
CA HIS A 256 36.38 17.23 9.15
C HIS A 256 36.84 16.77 7.75
N GLN A 257 35.92 16.24 6.94
CA GLN A 257 36.16 15.74 5.58
C GLN A 257 37.25 14.65 5.55
N ALA A 258 37.20 13.73 6.53
CA ALA A 258 38.16 12.65 6.71
C ALA A 258 37.78 11.38 5.92
N GLN A 259 38.65 10.37 5.96
CA GLN A 259 38.44 9.06 5.31
C GLN A 259 38.07 9.18 3.81
N THR A 260 37.05 8.46 3.34
CA THR A 260 36.60 8.46 1.94
C THR A 260 36.21 9.84 1.39
N PHE A 261 35.82 10.78 2.28
CA PHE A 261 35.54 12.15 1.90
C PHE A 261 36.82 12.91 1.53
N ALA A 262 37.94 12.69 2.23
CA ALA A 262 39.22 13.32 1.93
C ALA A 262 39.67 12.98 0.50
N GLU A 263 39.69 11.68 0.16
CA GLU A 263 40.02 11.21 -1.17
C GLU A 263 39.07 11.77 -2.25
N SER A 264 37.78 11.86 -1.95
CA SER A 264 36.78 12.39 -2.87
C SER A 264 37.04 13.87 -3.17
N PHE A 265 37.36 14.67 -2.15
CA PHE A 265 37.72 16.08 -2.34
C PHE A 265 39.05 16.24 -3.10
N SER A 266 40.08 15.46 -2.80
CA SER A 266 41.35 15.51 -3.57
C SER A 266 41.16 15.16 -5.05
N LYS A 267 40.30 14.18 -5.37
CA LYS A 267 39.92 13.85 -6.76
C LYS A 267 39.17 15.00 -7.45
N HIS A 268 38.36 15.77 -6.73
CA HIS A 268 37.73 16.98 -7.29
C HIS A 268 38.69 18.16 -7.42
N GLU A 269 39.63 18.33 -6.49
CA GLU A 269 40.69 19.35 -6.55
C GLU A 269 41.60 19.13 -7.75
N GLU A 270 41.98 17.88 -8.02
CA GLU A 270 42.74 17.56 -9.22
C GLU A 270 41.93 17.80 -10.52
N LYS A 271 40.63 17.54 -10.49
CA LYS A 271 39.74 17.64 -11.66
C LYS A 271 39.25 19.06 -11.97
N TYR A 272 39.20 19.94 -10.97
CA TYR A 272 38.64 21.30 -11.08
C TYR A 272 39.61 22.36 -10.53
N LYS A 273 40.91 22.23 -10.83
CA LYS A 273 42.00 23.13 -10.41
C LYS A 273 41.70 24.61 -10.69
N ASP A 274 41.04 24.92 -11.80
CA ASP A 274 40.70 26.30 -12.20
C ASP A 274 39.43 26.86 -11.52
N ALA A 275 38.77 26.08 -10.65
CA ALA A 275 37.52 26.43 -9.98
C ALA A 275 37.58 26.24 -8.46
N MET A 276 38.72 26.57 -7.83
CA MET A 276 38.95 26.39 -6.39
C MET A 276 37.89 27.04 -5.50
N GLU A 277 37.34 28.20 -5.87
CA GLU A 277 36.22 28.83 -5.14
C GLU A 277 34.99 27.91 -5.04
N LYS A 278 34.73 27.12 -6.08
CA LYS A 278 33.62 26.17 -6.11
C LYS A 278 33.87 25.00 -5.16
N ILE A 279 35.10 24.49 -5.13
CA ILE A 279 35.49 23.42 -4.21
C ILE A 279 35.42 23.93 -2.76
N GLN A 280 35.89 25.15 -2.50
CA GLN A 280 35.79 25.74 -1.16
C GLN A 280 34.34 25.84 -0.70
N ARG A 281 33.41 26.28 -1.57
CA ARG A 281 31.97 26.29 -1.27
C ARG A 281 31.41 24.89 -0.94
N TRP A 282 31.89 23.84 -1.60
CA TRP A 282 31.52 22.46 -1.25
C TRP A 282 32.09 22.04 0.11
N ARG A 283 33.38 22.32 0.39
CA ARG A 283 34.04 22.03 1.67
C ARG A 283 33.34 22.77 2.83
N ASP A 284 33.00 24.04 2.64
CA ASP A 284 32.27 24.85 3.62
C ASP A 284 30.88 24.27 3.90
N ALA A 285 30.13 23.88 2.86
CA ALA A 285 28.81 23.27 3.02
C ALA A 285 28.85 21.90 3.72
N PHE A 286 29.88 21.09 3.46
CA PHE A 286 30.13 19.82 4.14
C PHE A 286 30.43 20.04 5.64
N ALA A 287 31.40 20.91 5.93
CA ALA A 287 31.81 21.23 7.31
C ALA A 287 30.68 21.88 8.12
N GLU A 288 29.87 22.73 7.50
CA GLU A 288 28.70 23.36 8.12
C GLU A 288 27.58 22.35 8.39
N SER A 289 27.31 21.44 7.46
CA SER A 289 26.33 20.35 7.65
C SER A 289 26.70 19.42 8.81
N GLY A 290 28.00 19.11 8.96
CA GLY A 290 28.53 18.29 10.05
C GLY A 290 28.49 18.95 11.44
N LYS A 291 28.10 20.22 11.57
CA LYS A 291 27.88 20.89 12.88
C LYS A 291 26.48 20.67 13.43
N TYR A 292 25.52 20.25 12.62
CA TYR A 292 24.13 20.17 13.02
C TYR A 292 23.83 18.89 13.81
N ARG A 293 22.88 18.95 14.74
CA ARG A 293 22.30 17.76 15.40
C ARG A 293 21.50 16.95 14.36
N GLY A 294 22.19 16.11 13.60
CA GLY A 294 21.59 15.12 12.72
C GLY A 294 21.28 13.81 13.43
N THR A 295 20.51 12.96 12.77
CA THR A 295 20.32 11.57 13.21
C THR A 295 21.54 10.77 12.80
N ILE A 296 22.32 10.32 13.78
CA ILE A 296 23.39 9.36 13.56
C ILE A 296 22.73 8.00 13.34
N CYS A 297 22.63 7.54 12.09
CA CYS A 297 22.26 6.17 11.77
C CYS A 297 23.50 5.27 11.87
N LYS A 298 24.08 5.24 13.07
CA LYS A 298 24.83 4.10 13.59
C LYS A 298 23.84 3.26 14.39
N ILE A 299 23.84 1.96 14.14
CA ILE A 299 22.95 1.03 14.84
C ILE A 299 23.46 0.87 16.28
N THR A 300 22.81 1.52 17.25
CA THR A 300 23.17 1.46 18.68
C THR A 300 21.96 1.30 19.59
N ASP A 301 22.18 0.67 20.75
CA ASP A 301 21.14 0.11 21.62
C ASP A 301 20.06 1.08 22.11
N ASP A 302 20.37 2.37 22.28
CA ASP A 302 19.37 3.36 22.71
C ASP A 302 18.35 3.70 21.61
N VAL A 303 18.77 3.69 20.34
CA VAL A 303 17.87 3.83 19.18
C VAL A 303 16.90 2.63 19.10
N LEU A 304 17.33 1.47 19.60
CA LEU A 304 16.53 0.25 19.60
C LEU A 304 15.36 0.28 20.60
N ARG A 305 15.36 1.21 21.57
CA ARG A 305 14.30 1.31 22.60
C ARG A 305 13.02 1.99 22.10
N ASP A 306 13.15 3.01 21.25
CA ASP A 306 12.02 3.77 20.67
C ASP A 306 11.56 3.22 19.31
N ALA A 307 12.25 2.20 18.78
CA ALA A 307 11.99 1.61 17.48
C ALA A 307 10.62 0.89 17.42
N LYS A 308 9.66 1.47 16.69
CA LYS A 308 8.35 0.83 16.45
C LYS A 308 8.41 -0.40 15.52
N SER A 309 9.51 -0.61 14.83
CA SER A 309 9.75 -1.70 13.88
C SER A 309 11.11 -2.33 14.16
N PRO A 310 11.34 -3.62 13.82
CA PRO A 310 12.64 -4.25 13.96
C PRO A 310 13.73 -3.52 13.17
N ILE A 311 14.90 -3.37 13.77
CA ILE A 311 16.07 -2.72 13.17
C ILE A 311 17.03 -3.79 12.70
N LEU A 312 17.56 -3.64 11.48
CA LEU A 312 18.63 -4.49 10.97
C LEU A 312 19.96 -4.15 11.63
N ILE A 313 20.68 -5.19 12.03
CA ILE A 313 22.01 -5.14 12.65
C ILE A 313 22.93 -6.12 11.88
N ASP A 314 24.22 -6.17 12.21
CA ASP A 314 25.16 -7.19 11.66
C ASP A 314 25.22 -7.18 10.12
N GLY A 315 25.40 -5.99 9.51
CA GLY A 315 25.42 -5.84 8.05
C GLY A 315 24.10 -6.19 7.34
N GLY A 316 22.99 -6.30 8.08
CA GLY A 316 21.70 -6.77 7.56
C GLY A 316 21.47 -8.27 7.71
N LYS A 317 22.40 -9.02 8.29
CA LYS A 317 22.27 -10.47 8.56
C LYS A 317 21.49 -10.79 9.84
N MET A 318 21.19 -9.81 10.68
CA MET A 318 20.41 -9.99 11.89
C MET A 318 19.46 -8.81 12.08
N SER A 319 18.39 -8.97 12.85
CA SER A 319 17.53 -7.87 13.28
C SER A 319 17.27 -7.94 14.78
N PHE A 320 17.16 -6.78 15.39
CA PHE A 320 16.80 -6.59 16.78
C PHE A 320 15.43 -5.91 16.91
N SER A 321 14.66 -6.29 17.92
CA SER A 321 13.43 -5.63 18.32
C SER A 321 13.16 -5.86 19.81
N LEU A 322 12.33 -5.00 20.41
CA LEU A 322 11.73 -5.26 21.72
C LEU A 322 10.27 -5.68 21.55
N ASP A 323 9.85 -6.75 22.24
CA ASP A 323 8.42 -7.05 22.34
C ASP A 323 7.70 -5.94 23.10
N LYS A 324 6.67 -5.36 22.47
CA LYS A 324 5.97 -4.17 22.97
C LYS A 324 5.11 -4.43 24.22
N LYS A 325 4.82 -5.68 24.56
CA LYS A 325 4.01 -6.04 25.73
C LYS A 325 4.85 -6.45 26.93
N THR A 326 5.97 -7.14 26.70
CA THR A 326 6.80 -7.73 27.75
C THR A 326 8.19 -7.09 27.87
N GLY A 327 8.57 -6.18 26.97
CA GLY A 327 9.88 -5.53 26.95
C GLY A 327 11.06 -6.48 26.66
N LYS A 328 10.78 -7.70 26.19
CA LYS A 328 11.82 -8.73 25.96
C LYS A 328 12.62 -8.41 24.69
N LYS A 329 13.93 -8.64 24.74
CA LYS A 329 14.80 -8.57 23.56
C LYS A 329 14.47 -9.71 22.61
N CYS A 330 14.19 -9.38 21.35
CA CYS A 330 13.89 -10.31 20.27
C CYS A 330 14.91 -10.13 19.15
N PHE A 331 15.82 -11.09 19.03
CA PHE A 331 16.76 -11.23 17.92
C PHE A 331 16.15 -12.13 16.84
N MET A 332 16.50 -11.87 15.59
CA MET A 332 16.15 -12.73 14.45
C MET A 332 17.31 -12.72 13.47
N VAL A 333 17.81 -13.89 13.10
CA VAL A 333 18.87 -14.05 12.11
C VAL A 333 18.24 -14.12 10.72
N ALA A 334 18.83 -13.43 9.73
CA ALA A 334 18.44 -13.53 8.34
C ALA A 334 18.85 -14.89 7.77
N ALA A 335 18.21 -15.36 6.71
CA ALA A 335 18.65 -16.59 6.04
C ALA A 335 20.13 -16.53 5.58
N ARG A 336 20.64 -15.35 5.20
CA ARG A 336 22.06 -15.08 4.87
C ARG A 336 23.02 -15.04 6.08
N GLY A 337 22.50 -15.13 7.29
CA GLY A 337 23.25 -15.30 8.54
C GLY A 337 23.10 -16.70 9.14
N LEU A 338 22.37 -17.60 8.48
CA LEU A 338 22.30 -19.01 8.86
C LEU A 338 23.34 -19.81 8.07
N GLU A 339 23.89 -20.84 8.70
CA GLU A 339 24.60 -21.91 8.01
C GLU A 339 23.55 -22.88 7.48
N ILE A 340 23.30 -22.82 6.18
CA ILE A 340 22.32 -23.66 5.47
C ILE A 340 23.10 -24.65 4.63
N GLU A 341 22.86 -25.94 4.86
CA GLU A 341 23.45 -27.02 4.07
C GLU A 341 23.03 -26.87 2.60
N TRP A 342 24.02 -26.90 1.71
CA TRP A 342 23.89 -26.55 0.28
C TRP A 342 23.44 -25.11 -0.02
N GLY A 343 23.41 -24.19 0.95
CA GLY A 343 22.90 -22.82 0.77
C GLY A 343 23.64 -21.98 -0.28
N GLY A 344 24.86 -22.35 -0.65
CA GLY A 344 25.62 -21.75 -1.75
C GLY A 344 25.34 -22.34 -3.14
N THR A 345 24.49 -23.37 -3.24
CA THR A 345 24.27 -24.21 -4.43
C THR A 345 22.90 -23.88 -5.07
N PRO A 346 22.86 -23.13 -6.20
CA PRO A 346 21.61 -22.64 -6.78
C PRO A 346 20.61 -23.71 -7.22
N GLU A 347 21.07 -24.94 -7.43
CA GLU A 347 20.26 -26.13 -7.74
C GLU A 347 19.32 -26.51 -6.59
N TYR A 348 19.71 -26.21 -5.36
CA TYR A 348 19.02 -26.64 -4.14
C TYR A 348 18.34 -25.47 -3.40
N TRP A 349 18.93 -24.27 -3.47
CA TRP A 349 18.41 -23.07 -2.80
C TRP A 349 18.32 -21.86 -3.73
N GLU A 350 17.17 -21.20 -3.72
CA GLU A 350 16.94 -19.90 -4.36
C GLU A 350 17.06 -18.78 -3.33
N TRP A 351 17.66 -17.65 -3.70
CA TRP A 351 17.81 -16.48 -2.82
C TRP A 351 17.02 -15.32 -3.36
N LEU A 352 15.99 -14.91 -2.63
CA LEU A 352 14.91 -14.07 -3.14
C LEU A 352 14.65 -12.86 -2.26
N SER A 353 14.46 -11.69 -2.88
CA SER A 353 13.99 -10.51 -2.16
C SER A 353 12.47 -10.59 -1.96
N HIS A 354 12.03 -10.83 -0.72
CA HIS A 354 10.63 -11.03 -0.38
C HIS A 354 10.06 -9.76 0.28
N VAL A 355 8.94 -9.23 -0.22
CA VAL A 355 8.41 -7.91 0.19
C VAL A 355 8.01 -7.81 1.67
N ASP A 356 7.53 -8.91 2.27
CA ASP A 356 7.24 -8.99 3.70
C ASP A 356 8.45 -9.38 4.57
N SER A 357 9.62 -9.63 3.96
CA SER A 357 10.85 -9.86 4.71
C SER A 357 11.44 -8.52 5.14
N ARG A 358 11.94 -8.46 6.38
CA ARG A 358 12.77 -7.35 6.84
C ARG A 358 14.21 -7.41 6.30
N PHE A 359 14.63 -8.55 5.77
CA PHE A 359 15.97 -8.83 5.27
C PHE A 359 16.01 -8.76 3.74
N ALA A 360 17.15 -8.36 3.18
CA ALA A 360 17.31 -8.15 1.74
C ALA A 360 16.97 -9.39 0.89
N GLU A 361 17.30 -10.58 1.41
CA GLU A 361 17.04 -11.88 0.79
C GLU A 361 16.54 -12.89 1.83
N VAL A 362 15.70 -13.83 1.38
CA VAL A 362 15.29 -15.05 2.08
C VAL A 362 15.73 -16.26 1.26
N ALA A 363 15.98 -17.39 1.95
CA ALA A 363 16.27 -18.66 1.28
C ALA A 363 14.94 -19.39 0.98
N LYS A 364 14.70 -19.72 -0.28
CA LYS A 364 13.67 -20.66 -0.73
C LYS A 364 14.33 -22.01 -0.98
N LEU A 365 13.82 -23.06 -0.34
CA LEU A 365 14.23 -24.42 -0.61
C LEU A 365 13.60 -24.87 -1.94
N LYS A 366 14.44 -25.12 -2.96
CA LYS A 366 13.99 -25.75 -4.22
C LYS A 366 13.85 -27.25 -4.02
N ARG A 367 14.94 -27.90 -3.58
CA ARG A 367 15.04 -29.34 -3.44
C ARG A 367 16.24 -29.73 -2.59
N VAL A 368 16.07 -30.63 -1.61
CA VAL A 368 17.17 -31.41 -1.02
C VAL A 368 16.70 -32.82 -0.64
N CYS A 369 17.63 -33.76 -0.49
CA CYS A 369 17.37 -35.09 0.09
C CYS A 369 17.55 -35.12 1.62
N TRP A 370 18.39 -34.25 2.19
CA TRP A 370 18.43 -33.95 3.62
C TRP A 370 18.52 -32.45 3.87
N LEU A 371 17.99 -32.00 5.00
CA LEU A 371 17.98 -30.62 5.43
C LEU A 371 18.77 -30.46 6.73
N ASP A 372 19.75 -29.55 6.76
CA ASP A 372 20.41 -29.07 7.98
C ASP A 372 20.49 -27.54 7.91
N ILE A 373 19.94 -26.87 8.94
CA ILE A 373 19.96 -25.41 9.08
C ILE A 373 20.44 -25.10 10.49
N ARG A 374 21.53 -24.35 10.61
CA ARG A 374 22.11 -23.90 11.88
C ARG A 374 22.04 -22.37 11.99
N GLY A 375 21.65 -21.89 13.16
CA GLY A 375 21.60 -20.47 13.50
C GLY A 375 22.37 -20.23 14.79
N LYS A 376 23.42 -19.41 14.69
CA LYS A 376 24.37 -19.17 15.77
C LYS A 376 24.25 -17.75 16.32
N ILE A 377 24.35 -17.57 17.64
CA ILE A 377 24.38 -16.25 18.28
C ILE A 377 25.29 -16.23 19.52
N GLU A 378 26.17 -15.24 19.57
CA GLU A 378 27.07 -14.95 20.70
C GLU A 378 26.26 -14.69 21.98
N THR A 379 26.58 -15.37 23.09
CA THR A 379 25.90 -15.18 24.39
C THR A 379 25.99 -13.73 24.90
N GLN A 380 27.07 -13.02 24.55
CA GLN A 380 27.34 -11.64 24.94
C GLN A 380 26.30 -10.65 24.40
N ARG A 381 25.67 -10.95 23.25
CA ARG A 381 24.58 -10.14 22.68
C ARG A 381 23.27 -10.30 23.46
N LEU A 382 23.13 -11.40 24.21
CA LEU A 382 21.93 -11.75 24.96
C LEU A 382 21.94 -11.15 26.38
N SER A 383 20.78 -10.75 26.88
CA SER A 383 20.63 -10.38 28.31
C SER A 383 21.05 -11.54 29.22
N LYS A 384 21.86 -11.24 30.23
CA LYS A 384 22.23 -12.15 31.34
C LYS A 384 21.00 -12.49 32.19
N ARG A 385 21.07 -13.58 32.97
CA ARG A 385 19.99 -14.14 33.81
C ARG A 385 18.61 -14.22 33.12
N THR A 386 18.58 -14.51 31.81
CA THR A 386 17.36 -14.43 30.99
C THR A 386 17.07 -15.74 30.28
N LYS A 387 15.81 -16.22 30.37
CA LYS A 387 15.33 -17.36 29.59
C LYS A 387 14.90 -16.91 28.18
N TYR A 388 15.54 -17.49 27.16
CA TYR A 388 15.23 -17.30 25.75
C TYR A 388 14.52 -18.52 25.18
N VAL A 389 13.66 -18.30 24.19
CA VAL A 389 12.98 -19.34 23.41
C VAL A 389 13.34 -19.10 21.95
N VAL A 390 13.78 -20.14 21.25
CA VAL A 390 14.21 -20.07 19.85
C VAL A 390 13.08 -20.52 18.94
N TYR A 391 12.87 -19.79 17.85
CA TYR A 391 11.88 -20.10 16.82
C TYR A 391 12.52 -20.04 15.44
N LEU A 392 12.22 -21.03 14.60
CA LEU A 392 12.41 -20.93 13.16
C LEU A 392 11.26 -20.09 12.58
N VAL A 393 11.58 -19.11 11.73
CA VAL A 393 10.58 -18.33 10.99
C VAL A 393 10.63 -18.70 9.52
N PHE A 394 9.51 -19.20 9.00
CA PHE A 394 9.41 -19.83 7.68
C PHE A 394 8.01 -19.62 7.08
N LYS A 395 7.83 -20.00 5.81
CA LYS A 395 6.54 -20.00 5.09
C LYS A 395 6.52 -21.28 4.27
N LEU A 396 5.40 -21.99 4.24
CA LEU A 396 5.19 -23.17 3.40
C LEU A 396 4.37 -22.80 2.18
N GLU A 397 4.60 -23.51 1.08
CA GLU A 397 3.73 -23.55 -0.08
C GLU A 397 2.41 -24.27 0.20
N ASN A 398 1.48 -24.20 -0.77
CA ASN A 398 0.25 -25.00 -0.75
C ASN A 398 0.51 -26.49 -1.04
N LYS A 399 1.68 -26.86 -1.58
CA LYS A 399 2.14 -28.25 -1.83
C LYS A 399 3.60 -28.44 -1.40
N TRP A 400 3.87 -28.38 -0.11
CA TRP A 400 5.14 -28.85 0.46
C TRP A 400 5.13 -30.38 0.59
N HIS A 401 6.31 -31.02 0.57
CA HIS A 401 6.48 -32.46 0.79
C HIS A 401 7.79 -32.77 1.53
N GLY A 402 7.83 -33.87 2.29
CA GLY A 402 9.06 -34.37 2.94
C GLY A 402 9.54 -33.55 4.14
N LEU A 403 8.69 -32.68 4.68
CA LEU A 403 9.00 -31.78 5.82
C LEU A 403 7.97 -31.91 6.95
N GLU A 404 7.27 -33.05 7.06
CA GLU A 404 6.19 -33.26 8.03
C GLU A 404 6.68 -33.04 9.47
N THR A 405 7.89 -33.56 9.73
CA THR A 405 8.62 -33.42 10.99
C THR A 405 10.11 -33.18 10.74
N ALA A 406 10.76 -32.47 11.65
CA ALA A 406 12.23 -32.39 11.73
C ALA A 406 12.68 -32.53 13.19
N ASN A 407 13.97 -32.78 13.41
CA ASN A 407 14.59 -32.74 14.73
C ASN A 407 15.15 -31.33 14.97
N ALA A 408 14.77 -30.68 16.07
CA ALA A 408 15.31 -29.39 16.48
C ALA A 408 16.10 -29.52 17.78
N VAL A 409 17.23 -28.82 17.88
CA VAL A 409 18.03 -28.73 19.10
C VAL A 409 18.53 -27.30 19.31
N VAL A 410 18.67 -26.91 20.57
CA VAL A 410 19.31 -25.66 20.99
C VAL A 410 20.37 -26.01 22.03
N ARG A 411 21.62 -25.58 21.84
CA ARG A 411 22.75 -25.90 22.72
C ARG A 411 23.67 -24.70 22.92
N PHE A 412 24.39 -24.69 24.04
CA PHE A 412 25.61 -23.90 24.17
C PHE A 412 26.73 -24.68 23.49
N VAL A 413 27.46 -24.03 22.57
CA VAL A 413 28.41 -24.68 21.67
C VAL A 413 29.53 -25.38 22.44
N ASP A 414 30.00 -24.74 23.52
CA ASP A 414 31.14 -25.17 24.33
C ASP A 414 30.76 -26.17 25.44
N SER A 415 29.46 -26.42 25.64
CA SER A 415 28.96 -27.25 26.76
C SER A 415 28.43 -28.63 26.37
N VAL A 416 28.07 -28.83 25.08
CA VAL A 416 27.44 -30.06 24.58
C VAL A 416 27.93 -30.32 23.16
N SER A 417 28.45 -31.52 22.86
CA SER A 417 28.91 -31.86 21.51
C SER A 417 27.75 -31.96 20.50
N ASP A 418 28.03 -31.87 19.20
CA ASP A 418 27.00 -32.08 18.16
C ASP A 418 26.34 -33.48 18.29
N ILE A 419 27.11 -34.51 18.64
CA ILE A 419 26.63 -35.89 18.81
C ILE A 419 25.66 -35.99 20.00
N ASP A 420 26.03 -35.40 21.15
CA ASP A 420 25.18 -35.37 22.35
C ASP A 420 23.91 -34.53 22.13
N ALA A 421 24.01 -33.48 21.30
CA ALA A 421 22.91 -32.60 20.95
C ALA A 421 21.91 -33.30 20.01
N GLU A 422 22.39 -34.03 19.00
CA GLU A 422 21.56 -34.83 18.10
C GLU A 422 20.77 -35.91 18.86
N GLN A 423 21.36 -36.55 19.86
CA GLN A 423 20.66 -37.50 20.73
C GLN A 423 19.56 -36.87 21.59
N ARG A 424 19.64 -35.56 21.87
CA ARG A 424 18.68 -34.80 22.69
C ARG A 424 17.71 -33.96 21.86
N ALA A 425 17.78 -34.05 20.53
CA ALA A 425 16.96 -33.24 19.64
C ALA A 425 15.46 -33.60 19.78
N SER A 426 14.62 -32.58 19.84
CA SER A 426 13.16 -32.72 19.95
C SER A 426 12.52 -32.75 18.57
N VAL A 427 11.54 -33.64 18.37
CA VAL A 427 10.76 -33.66 17.13
C VAL A 427 9.82 -32.46 17.08
N VAL A 428 9.91 -31.68 16.02
CA VAL A 428 9.05 -30.53 15.72
C VAL A 428 8.24 -30.80 14.44
N HIS A 429 7.02 -30.30 14.37
CA HIS A 429 6.07 -30.59 13.29
C HIS A 429 5.83 -29.34 12.47
N PHE A 430 5.98 -29.40 11.14
CA PHE A 430 5.67 -28.24 10.28
C PHE A 430 4.17 -28.15 9.97
N ALA A 431 3.45 -29.27 10.06
CA ALA A 431 2.00 -29.36 9.87
C ALA A 431 1.42 -30.65 10.52
N GLY A 432 0.09 -30.80 10.48
CA GLY A 432 -0.59 -32.03 10.87
C GLY A 432 -0.99 -32.11 12.35
N GLN A 433 -1.22 -33.32 12.85
CA GLN A 433 -1.58 -33.58 14.24
C GLN A 433 -0.33 -33.84 15.09
N GLY A 434 0.05 -32.86 15.91
CA GLY A 434 1.11 -32.98 16.91
C GLY A 434 0.74 -32.21 18.19
N PRO A 435 1.56 -32.31 19.26
CA PRO A 435 1.40 -31.48 20.44
C PRO A 435 1.28 -29.99 20.08
N LYS A 436 0.37 -29.26 20.73
CA LYS A 436 0.09 -27.85 20.41
C LYS A 436 1.31 -26.93 20.56
N GLU A 437 2.31 -27.33 21.34
CA GLU A 437 3.55 -26.58 21.58
C GLU A 437 4.64 -26.82 20.52
N THR A 438 4.51 -27.87 19.70
CA THR A 438 5.46 -28.26 18.64
C THR A 438 4.93 -28.00 17.23
N LEU A 439 3.76 -27.38 17.11
CA LEU A 439 3.15 -26.92 15.86
C LEU A 439 3.44 -25.43 15.63
N PRO A 440 3.53 -24.96 14.37
CA PRO A 440 3.85 -23.58 14.09
C PRO A 440 2.69 -22.63 14.38
N PHE A 441 3.04 -21.43 14.86
CA PHE A 441 2.08 -20.34 15.03
C PHE A 441 2.11 -19.40 13.82
N ARG A 442 0.94 -19.12 13.22
CA ARG A 442 0.84 -18.18 12.09
C ARG A 442 0.84 -16.73 12.58
N ARG A 443 1.84 -15.97 12.12
CA ARG A 443 2.06 -14.55 12.41
C ARG A 443 1.09 -13.66 11.61
N GLY A 444 0.92 -12.41 12.06
CA GLY A 444 0.11 -11.40 11.37
C GLY A 444 0.71 -10.87 10.06
N ASP A 445 1.97 -11.20 9.78
CA ASP A 445 2.71 -10.91 8.53
C ASP A 445 2.69 -12.10 7.55
N GLY A 446 1.90 -13.15 7.83
CA GLY A 446 1.71 -14.31 6.95
C GLY A 446 2.74 -15.43 7.13
N TRP A 447 3.87 -15.16 7.78
CA TRP A 447 4.90 -16.13 8.13
C TRP A 447 4.48 -17.03 9.30
N MET A 448 5.23 -18.09 9.56
CA MET A 448 5.03 -19.04 10.64
C MET A 448 6.22 -19.06 11.62
N GLU A 449 5.96 -19.28 12.91
CA GLU A 449 6.97 -19.46 13.96
C GLU A 449 6.90 -20.90 14.49
N LEU A 450 7.94 -21.71 14.28
CA LEU A 450 8.07 -23.05 14.85
C LEU A 450 9.05 -23.02 16.02
N LYS A 451 8.59 -23.37 17.23
CA LYS A 451 9.43 -23.40 18.44
C LYS A 451 10.46 -24.53 18.30
N MET A 452 11.75 -24.18 18.31
CA MET A 452 12.87 -25.14 18.22
C MET A 452 13.36 -25.61 19.59
N GLY A 453 13.25 -24.77 20.62
CA GLY A 453 13.73 -25.07 21.97
C GLY A 453 13.81 -23.81 22.83
N ASP A 454 14.31 -23.95 24.06
CA ASP A 454 14.57 -22.84 24.97
C ASP A 454 15.84 -23.07 25.80
N PHE A 455 16.44 -21.98 26.27
CA PHE A 455 17.69 -21.99 27.06
C PHE A 455 17.71 -20.83 28.06
N PHE A 456 18.57 -20.93 29.07
CA PHE A 456 18.76 -19.89 30.07
C PHE A 456 20.18 -19.34 29.99
N ASN A 457 20.32 -18.07 29.60
CA ASN A 457 21.61 -17.38 29.61
C ASN A 457 21.87 -16.83 31.02
N ASP A 458 22.66 -17.52 31.84
CA ASP A 458 22.91 -17.11 33.23
C ASP A 458 24.02 -16.05 33.32
N ALA A 459 25.27 -16.48 33.13
CA ALA A 459 26.47 -15.65 33.30
C ALA A 459 26.79 -14.75 32.11
N GLY A 460 26.38 -15.10 30.89
CA GLY A 460 26.77 -14.39 29.66
C GLY A 460 28.29 -14.32 29.49
N GLU A 461 28.94 -15.46 29.68
CA GLU A 461 30.36 -15.72 29.40
C GLU A 461 30.52 -16.21 27.95
N ASP A 462 31.74 -16.06 27.44
CA ASP A 462 32.21 -15.89 26.06
C ASP A 462 32.05 -17.08 25.09
N GLY A 463 31.00 -17.88 25.27
CA GLY A 463 30.57 -18.92 24.33
C GLY A 463 29.47 -18.49 23.35
N ASP A 464 29.02 -19.46 22.57
CA ASP A 464 27.97 -19.29 21.57
C ASP A 464 26.74 -20.17 21.86
N VAL A 465 25.57 -19.70 21.43
CA VAL A 465 24.34 -20.52 21.37
C VAL A 465 24.09 -20.92 19.92
N ASP A 466 23.99 -22.22 19.67
CA ASP A 466 23.60 -22.81 18.39
C ASP A 466 22.17 -23.33 18.47
N ALA A 467 21.41 -23.11 17.40
CA ALA A 467 20.08 -23.66 17.19
C ALA A 467 20.02 -24.33 15.81
N ARG A 468 19.81 -25.65 15.82
CA ARG A 468 19.94 -26.51 14.64
C ARG A 468 18.65 -27.26 14.35
N LEU A 469 18.24 -27.24 13.09
CA LEU A 469 17.10 -27.99 12.56
C LEU A 469 17.62 -29.03 11.56
N MET A 470 17.25 -30.29 11.74
CA MET A 470 17.71 -31.42 10.94
C MET A 470 16.53 -32.29 10.47
N GLU A 471 16.40 -32.48 9.16
CA GLU A 471 15.69 -33.63 8.59
C GLU A 471 16.69 -34.41 7.73
N THR A 472 17.32 -35.39 8.36
CA THR A 472 18.40 -36.23 7.81
C THR A 472 18.05 -37.72 7.80
N LYS A 473 16.85 -38.09 8.28
CA LYS A 473 16.46 -39.49 8.51
C LYS A 473 15.56 -40.04 7.40
N HIS A 474 14.88 -39.17 6.64
CA HIS A 474 14.04 -39.56 5.51
C HIS A 474 14.63 -39.02 4.20
N LEU A 475 15.32 -39.87 3.43
CA LEU A 475 15.98 -39.52 2.16
C LEU A 475 15.00 -39.18 0.99
N GLY A 476 13.76 -38.81 1.29
CA GLY A 476 12.81 -38.29 0.32
C GLY A 476 13.11 -36.85 -0.08
N GLU A 477 12.69 -36.48 -1.29
CA GLU A 477 12.73 -35.13 -1.86
C GLU A 477 11.94 -34.13 -0.99
N LYS A 478 12.36 -32.86 -0.96
CA LYS A 478 11.82 -31.80 -0.09
C LYS A 478 11.73 -30.46 -0.83
N SER A 479 10.54 -29.87 -1.00
CA SER A 479 10.37 -28.56 -1.69
C SER A 479 9.25 -27.67 -1.11
N GLY A 480 9.25 -26.39 -1.51
CA GLY A 480 8.02 -25.61 -1.68
C GLY A 480 8.03 -24.15 -1.17
N LEU A 481 8.11 -23.18 -2.08
CA LEU A 481 7.80 -21.75 -1.84
C LEU A 481 7.43 -20.96 -3.16
N ILE A 482 6.24 -20.31 -3.16
CA ILE A 482 5.77 -19.11 -3.94
C ILE A 482 4.81 -19.32 -5.18
N TYR A 483 3.98 -18.28 -5.45
CA TYR A 483 3.24 -17.85 -6.67
C TYR A 483 1.74 -18.20 -6.83
N ASP A 484 0.91 -17.16 -7.03
CA ASP A 484 -0.50 -17.24 -7.42
C ASP A 484 -0.67 -17.29 -8.95
N ALA A 485 0.17 -16.60 -9.72
CA ALA A 485 0.02 -16.47 -11.17
C ALA A 485 1.35 -16.52 -11.95
N PHE A 486 1.35 -17.18 -13.11
CA PHE A 486 2.41 -17.12 -14.12
C PHE A 486 2.09 -16.01 -15.14
N LEU A 487 3.10 -15.29 -15.63
CA LEU A 487 2.95 -14.23 -16.62
C LEU A 487 3.84 -14.50 -17.85
N SER A 488 3.22 -15.02 -18.91
CA SER A 488 3.86 -15.25 -20.22
C SER A 488 3.61 -14.05 -21.15
N PHE A 489 4.67 -13.52 -21.75
CA PHE A 489 4.60 -12.36 -22.64
C PHE A 489 5.85 -12.29 -23.52
N ARG A 490 5.73 -11.68 -24.70
CA ARG A 490 6.90 -11.35 -25.51
C ARG A 490 7.59 -10.12 -24.94
N GLY A 491 8.81 -10.31 -24.46
CA GLY A 491 9.56 -9.30 -23.74
C GLY A 491 10.13 -8.18 -24.61
N GLU A 492 10.13 -8.34 -25.93
CA GLU A 492 10.48 -7.27 -26.87
C GLU A 492 9.34 -6.26 -27.00
N ASP A 493 8.11 -6.75 -27.18
CA ASP A 493 6.92 -5.94 -27.49
C ASP A 493 6.38 -5.15 -26.27
N THR A 494 6.35 -5.77 -25.08
CA THR A 494 5.48 -5.29 -23.97
C THR A 494 6.17 -5.07 -22.62
N ARG A 495 7.40 -5.55 -22.44
CA ARG A 495 8.13 -5.61 -21.15
C ARG A 495 8.21 -4.29 -20.38
N ARG A 496 8.39 -3.16 -21.10
CA ARG A 496 8.60 -1.82 -20.53
C ARG A 496 7.34 -0.96 -20.47
N THR A 497 6.26 -1.40 -21.08
CA THR A 497 4.97 -0.71 -21.16
C THR A 497 3.95 -1.51 -20.34
N PHE A 498 2.93 -2.06 -20.99
CA PHE A 498 1.79 -2.78 -20.41
C PHE A 498 2.18 -3.83 -19.35
N VAL A 499 3.17 -4.69 -19.64
CA VAL A 499 3.61 -5.74 -18.69
C VAL A 499 4.16 -5.15 -17.40
N SER A 500 4.89 -4.03 -17.47
CA SER A 500 5.45 -3.38 -16.29
C SER A 500 4.35 -2.80 -15.39
N HIS A 501 3.28 -2.25 -16.01
CA HIS A 501 2.14 -1.70 -15.30
C HIS A 501 1.24 -2.81 -14.73
N LEU A 502 0.99 -3.87 -15.50
CA LEU A 502 0.21 -5.03 -15.06
C LEU A 502 0.87 -5.75 -13.88
N TYR A 503 2.16 -6.07 -13.99
CA TYR A 503 2.92 -6.73 -12.91
C TYR A 503 2.85 -5.93 -11.61
N ASN A 504 3.10 -4.61 -11.68
CA ASN A 504 3.00 -3.73 -10.51
C ASN A 504 1.58 -3.71 -9.92
N ALA A 505 0.53 -3.72 -10.75
CA ALA A 505 -0.86 -3.72 -10.28
C ALA A 505 -1.28 -5.07 -9.64
N LEU A 506 -0.75 -6.19 -10.13
CA LEU A 506 -0.96 -7.53 -9.54
C LEU A 506 -0.32 -7.63 -8.15
N ILE A 507 0.94 -7.20 -8.02
CA ILE A 507 1.64 -7.15 -6.72
C ILE A 507 0.94 -6.21 -5.74
N GLN A 508 0.44 -5.04 -6.20
CA GLN A 508 -0.40 -4.15 -5.37
C GLN A 508 -1.73 -4.81 -4.96
N GLY A 509 -2.27 -5.71 -5.78
CA GLY A 509 -3.39 -6.57 -5.45
C GLY A 509 -3.10 -7.60 -4.37
N ARG A 510 -1.83 -7.89 -4.06
CA ARG A 510 -1.37 -9.06 -3.29
C ARG A 510 -1.62 -10.38 -4.03
N ILE A 511 -1.36 -10.37 -5.33
CA ILE A 511 -1.26 -11.55 -6.17
C ILE A 511 0.22 -11.78 -6.40
N ASP A 512 0.79 -12.88 -5.91
CA ASP A 512 2.20 -13.23 -6.13
C ASP A 512 2.38 -13.72 -7.58
N VAL A 513 3.19 -13.03 -8.40
CA VAL A 513 3.31 -13.33 -9.84
C VAL A 513 4.71 -13.79 -10.21
N PHE A 514 4.84 -14.98 -10.79
CA PHE A 514 6.04 -15.38 -11.50
C PHE A 514 6.06 -14.66 -12.85
N LYS A 515 7.05 -13.80 -13.05
CA LYS A 515 7.24 -13.05 -14.29
C LYS A 515 8.48 -13.59 -14.98
N ASP A 516 8.30 -14.25 -16.11
CA ASP A 516 9.44 -14.57 -16.96
C ASP A 516 10.13 -13.27 -17.43
N ASP A 517 11.45 -13.31 -17.56
CA ASP A 517 12.21 -12.21 -18.14
C ASP A 517 13.22 -12.80 -19.14
N GLU A 518 12.76 -13.02 -20.38
CA GLU A 518 13.51 -13.47 -21.59
C GLU A 518 14.89 -12.77 -21.87
N ARG A 519 15.37 -11.88 -21.00
CA ARG A 519 16.72 -11.29 -21.03
C ARG A 519 17.80 -12.22 -20.48
N LEU A 520 17.44 -13.30 -19.79
CA LEU A 520 18.42 -14.17 -19.13
C LEU A 520 19.09 -15.19 -20.05
N GLU A 521 18.46 -15.64 -21.15
CA GLU A 521 18.98 -16.77 -21.93
C GLU A 521 19.05 -16.57 -23.45
N THR A 522 20.02 -15.78 -23.90
CA THR A 522 20.70 -16.09 -25.16
C THR A 522 21.58 -17.33 -24.98
N GLY A 523 21.00 -18.53 -25.09
CA GLY A 523 21.77 -19.74 -25.42
C GLY A 523 21.78 -20.92 -24.45
N LYS A 524 20.73 -21.15 -23.65
CA LYS A 524 20.56 -22.41 -22.89
C LYS A 524 19.21 -23.07 -23.17
N SER A 525 19.06 -24.32 -22.72
CA SER A 525 17.79 -25.06 -22.72
C SER A 525 16.88 -24.53 -21.62
N ILE A 526 15.56 -24.64 -21.82
CA ILE A 526 14.52 -24.34 -20.81
C ILE A 526 14.97 -24.85 -19.44
N SER A 527 15.23 -23.92 -18.51
CA SER A 527 15.48 -24.26 -17.11
C SER A 527 14.31 -25.07 -16.58
N ASP A 528 14.58 -26.17 -15.85
CA ASP A 528 13.56 -27.04 -15.23
C ASP A 528 12.61 -26.27 -14.27
N GLU A 529 12.95 -25.02 -13.96
CA GLU A 529 12.18 -24.07 -13.16
C GLU A 529 10.94 -23.51 -13.88
N LEU A 530 11.00 -23.30 -15.21
CA LEU A 530 9.92 -22.66 -15.98
C LEU A 530 8.67 -23.55 -16.11
N PRO A 531 8.77 -24.83 -16.51
CA PRO A 531 7.63 -25.74 -16.53
C PRO A 531 6.97 -25.90 -15.15
N LYS A 532 7.77 -25.92 -14.07
CA LYS A 532 7.28 -26.00 -12.69
C LYS A 532 6.57 -24.73 -12.25
N ALA A 533 7.13 -23.55 -12.51
CA ALA A 533 6.48 -22.27 -12.21
C ALA A 533 5.12 -22.13 -12.93
N ILE A 534 4.99 -22.70 -14.14
CA ILE A 534 3.71 -22.82 -14.84
C ILE A 534 2.78 -23.83 -14.13
N GLU A 535 3.23 -25.04 -13.81
CA GLU A 535 2.41 -26.08 -13.16
C GLU A 535 1.93 -25.70 -11.74
N GLU A 536 2.75 -24.95 -11.00
CA GLU A 536 2.51 -24.52 -9.62
C GLU A 536 1.61 -23.28 -9.52
N SER A 537 1.57 -22.44 -10.57
CA SER A 537 0.75 -21.23 -10.60
C SER A 537 -0.74 -21.52 -10.78
N LYS A 538 -1.61 -20.89 -9.98
CA LYS A 538 -3.07 -21.03 -10.09
C LYS A 538 -3.64 -20.37 -11.35
N PHE A 539 -3.07 -19.23 -11.74
CA PHE A 539 -3.42 -18.53 -12.98
C PHE A 539 -2.25 -18.54 -13.96
N ALA A 540 -2.55 -18.53 -15.25
CA ALA A 540 -1.57 -18.20 -16.28
C ALA A 540 -2.08 -17.04 -17.13
N ILE A 541 -1.43 -15.89 -17.02
CA ILE A 541 -1.75 -14.68 -17.77
C ILE A 541 -0.87 -14.69 -19.03
N VAL A 542 -1.50 -14.75 -20.20
CA VAL A 542 -0.80 -14.82 -21.49
C VAL A 542 -1.06 -13.54 -22.26
N ILE A 543 -0.01 -12.78 -22.59
CA ILE A 543 -0.12 -11.53 -23.34
C ILE A 543 0.30 -11.80 -24.78
N PHE A 544 -0.70 -12.00 -25.65
CA PHE A 544 -0.50 -12.08 -27.09
C PHE A 544 -0.23 -10.68 -27.63
N SER A 545 0.91 -10.54 -28.29
CA SER A 545 1.35 -9.35 -29.01
C SER A 545 1.85 -9.74 -30.40
N GLU A 546 2.06 -8.76 -31.28
CA GLU A 546 2.33 -8.95 -32.71
C GLU A 546 3.49 -9.92 -33.01
N SER A 547 4.56 -9.92 -32.21
CA SER A 547 5.72 -10.81 -32.38
C SER A 547 5.75 -12.04 -31.45
N TYR A 548 4.70 -12.30 -30.66
CA TYR A 548 4.69 -13.40 -29.67
C TYR A 548 4.99 -14.76 -30.28
N ALA A 549 4.44 -15.07 -31.47
CA ALA A 549 4.70 -16.34 -32.16
C ALA A 549 6.13 -16.47 -32.72
N SER A 550 6.91 -15.39 -32.82
CA SER A 550 8.31 -15.47 -33.27
C SER A 550 9.22 -16.15 -32.24
N SER A 551 8.89 -16.04 -30.94
CA SER A 551 9.67 -16.63 -29.85
C SER A 551 9.28 -18.10 -29.65
N LYS A 552 10.19 -19.02 -30.00
CA LYS A 552 10.09 -20.45 -29.67
C LYS A 552 9.78 -20.67 -28.18
N TRP A 553 10.30 -19.82 -27.30
CA TRP A 553 10.09 -19.92 -25.85
C TRP A 553 8.64 -19.61 -25.49
N CYS A 554 8.09 -18.48 -25.97
CA CYS A 554 6.67 -18.17 -25.81
C CYS A 554 5.76 -19.29 -26.37
N LEU A 555 6.14 -19.93 -27.48
CA LEU A 555 5.40 -21.07 -28.04
C LEU A 555 5.45 -22.33 -27.15
N ASP A 556 6.64 -22.68 -26.61
CA ASP A 556 6.81 -23.82 -25.70
C ASP A 556 6.14 -23.57 -24.33
N GLU A 557 6.22 -22.35 -23.79
CA GLU A 557 5.46 -21.93 -22.60
C GLU A 557 3.96 -22.07 -22.82
N LEU A 558 3.42 -21.54 -23.93
CA LEU A 558 1.99 -21.56 -24.19
C LEU A 558 1.44 -22.98 -24.36
N ALA A 559 2.20 -23.86 -25.03
CA ALA A 559 1.85 -25.27 -25.12
C ALA A 559 1.78 -25.93 -23.73
N HIS A 560 2.72 -25.60 -22.83
CA HIS A 560 2.73 -26.12 -21.47
C HIS A 560 1.63 -25.52 -20.58
N ILE A 561 1.32 -24.22 -20.73
CA ILE A 561 0.17 -23.56 -20.08
C ILE A 561 -1.16 -24.20 -20.52
N ILE A 562 -1.34 -24.46 -21.81
CA ILE A 562 -2.57 -25.10 -22.32
C ILE A 562 -2.65 -26.58 -21.90
N LYS A 563 -1.53 -27.27 -21.72
CA LYS A 563 -1.47 -28.58 -21.06
C LYS A 563 -1.93 -28.47 -19.60
N CYS A 564 -1.36 -27.55 -18.82
CA CYS A 564 -1.72 -27.32 -17.41
C CYS A 564 -3.19 -26.90 -17.24
N ARG A 565 -3.75 -26.13 -18.17
CA ARG A 565 -5.20 -25.83 -18.22
C ARG A 565 -6.06 -27.08 -18.35
N LYS A 566 -5.67 -28.02 -19.22
CA LYS A 566 -6.42 -29.26 -19.48
C LYS A 566 -6.27 -30.27 -18.34
N GLU A 567 -5.06 -30.44 -17.81
CA GLU A 567 -4.72 -31.48 -16.84
C GLU A 567 -4.86 -31.02 -15.38
N LEU A 568 -4.34 -29.83 -15.04
CA LEU A 568 -4.30 -29.28 -13.68
C LEU A 568 -5.44 -28.28 -13.39
N LYS A 569 -6.32 -28.03 -14.38
CA LYS A 569 -7.43 -27.05 -14.31
C LYS A 569 -6.98 -25.60 -14.06
N GLN A 570 -5.74 -25.26 -14.44
CA GLN A 570 -5.19 -23.91 -14.32
C GLN A 570 -6.06 -22.87 -15.04
N ILE A 571 -6.22 -21.70 -14.42
CA ILE A 571 -7.07 -20.63 -14.96
C ILE A 571 -6.23 -19.73 -15.89
N VAL A 572 -6.36 -19.97 -17.19
CA VAL A 572 -5.68 -19.15 -18.22
C VAL A 572 -6.47 -17.88 -18.51
N ILE A 573 -5.78 -16.73 -18.53
CA ILE A 573 -6.32 -15.42 -18.87
C ILE A 573 -5.53 -14.85 -20.06
N PRO A 574 -6.05 -14.95 -21.30
CA PRO A 574 -5.44 -14.31 -22.43
C PRO A 574 -5.73 -12.80 -22.43
N ILE A 575 -4.72 -12.01 -22.76
CA ILE A 575 -4.78 -10.58 -23.04
C ILE A 575 -4.28 -10.40 -24.47
N PHE A 576 -5.08 -9.72 -25.29
CA PHE A 576 -4.77 -9.48 -26.70
C PHE A 576 -4.32 -8.01 -26.84
N TYR A 577 -3.00 -7.83 -26.89
CA TYR A 577 -2.32 -6.53 -26.93
C TYR A 577 -2.03 -6.16 -28.38
N ASN A 578 -2.86 -5.28 -28.93
CA ASN A 578 -2.81 -4.81 -30.33
C ASN A 578 -2.91 -5.92 -31.41
N VAL A 579 -3.51 -7.07 -31.07
CA VAL A 579 -3.80 -8.19 -32.00
C VAL A 579 -5.24 -8.64 -31.82
N ASP A 580 -5.89 -9.16 -32.87
CA ASP A 580 -7.25 -9.68 -32.77
C ASP A 580 -7.25 -11.12 -32.19
N PRO A 581 -8.20 -11.48 -31.30
CA PRO A 581 -8.37 -12.86 -30.83
C PRO A 581 -8.56 -13.89 -31.96
N SER A 582 -9.13 -13.47 -33.10
CA SER A 582 -9.29 -14.28 -34.31
C SER A 582 -7.95 -14.61 -34.96
N ASP A 583 -7.00 -13.66 -34.99
CA ASP A 583 -5.67 -13.91 -35.56
C ASP A 583 -4.89 -14.92 -34.71
N VAL A 584 -5.00 -14.84 -33.38
CA VAL A 584 -4.44 -15.86 -32.47
C VAL A 584 -5.11 -17.21 -32.71
N ARG A 585 -6.44 -17.26 -32.87
CA ARG A 585 -7.20 -18.51 -33.05
C ARG A 585 -6.94 -19.22 -34.37
N HIS A 586 -6.73 -18.47 -35.46
CA HIS A 586 -6.53 -19.01 -36.81
C HIS A 586 -5.09 -18.90 -37.32
N GLN A 587 -4.18 -18.35 -36.50
CA GLN A 587 -2.76 -18.12 -36.82
C GLN A 587 -2.57 -17.31 -38.11
N THR A 588 -3.36 -16.24 -38.28
CA THR A 588 -3.30 -15.32 -39.44
C THR A 588 -2.38 -14.12 -39.19
N GLN A 589 -2.17 -13.29 -40.21
CA GLN A 589 -1.26 -12.12 -40.18
C GLN A 589 0.17 -12.50 -39.76
N THR A 590 0.82 -11.74 -38.87
CA THR A 590 2.22 -11.94 -38.44
C THR A 590 2.47 -13.32 -37.80
N PHE A 591 1.43 -13.95 -37.26
CA PHE A 591 1.51 -15.32 -36.75
C PHE A 591 1.69 -16.34 -37.89
N ALA A 592 1.07 -16.14 -39.05
CA ALA A 592 1.20 -17.04 -40.21
C ALA A 592 2.66 -17.09 -40.72
N GLU A 593 3.29 -15.92 -40.82
CA GLU A 593 4.71 -15.80 -41.19
C GLU A 593 5.61 -16.45 -40.12
N SER A 594 5.34 -16.18 -38.84
CA SER A 594 6.09 -16.77 -37.72
C SER A 594 6.03 -18.30 -37.73
N PHE A 595 4.84 -18.89 -37.91
CA PHE A 595 4.68 -20.33 -38.00
C PHE A 595 5.33 -20.92 -39.26
N SER A 596 5.26 -20.23 -40.41
CA SER A 596 5.95 -20.68 -41.64
C SER A 596 7.47 -20.73 -41.46
N GLN A 597 8.05 -19.75 -40.75
CA GLN A 597 9.48 -19.74 -40.41
C GLN A 597 9.85 -20.88 -39.45
N HIS A 598 8.99 -21.20 -38.47
CA HIS A 598 9.22 -22.34 -37.57
C HIS A 598 9.06 -23.69 -38.29
N GLU A 599 8.10 -23.83 -39.19
CA GLU A 599 7.94 -25.00 -40.06
C GLU A 599 9.19 -25.20 -40.93
N GLU A 600 9.79 -24.13 -41.47
CA GLU A 600 11.06 -24.23 -42.18
C GLU A 600 12.23 -24.61 -41.27
N LYS A 601 12.26 -24.09 -40.04
CA LYS A 601 13.36 -24.29 -39.10
C LYS A 601 13.33 -25.63 -38.36
N TYR A 602 12.15 -26.23 -38.23
CA TYR A 602 11.91 -27.46 -37.48
C TYR A 602 11.18 -28.52 -38.33
N LYS A 603 11.53 -28.62 -39.63
CA LYS A 603 10.98 -29.60 -40.60
C LYS A 603 10.98 -31.05 -40.09
N ASP A 604 11.94 -31.40 -39.24
CA ASP A 604 12.11 -32.75 -38.67
C ASP A 604 11.27 -32.99 -37.39
N ASP A 605 10.62 -31.95 -36.84
CA ASP A 605 9.80 -32.00 -35.61
C ASP A 605 8.43 -31.30 -35.84
N MET A 606 7.71 -31.78 -36.85
CA MET A 606 6.37 -31.28 -37.20
C MET A 606 5.32 -31.52 -36.09
N GLU A 607 5.51 -32.53 -35.24
CA GLU A 607 4.64 -32.78 -34.08
C GLU A 607 4.70 -31.59 -33.10
N LYS A 608 5.90 -31.05 -32.87
CA LYS A 608 6.07 -29.86 -32.04
C LYS A 608 5.41 -28.62 -32.64
N ILE A 609 5.52 -28.41 -33.96
CA ILE A 609 4.81 -27.31 -34.64
C ILE A 609 3.30 -27.46 -34.45
N GLN A 610 2.75 -28.66 -34.64
CA GLN A 610 1.32 -28.90 -34.46
C GLN A 610 0.89 -28.61 -33.02
N ARG A 611 1.69 -29.03 -32.02
CA ARG A 611 1.45 -28.72 -30.61
C ARG A 611 1.37 -27.22 -30.33
N TRP A 612 2.22 -26.41 -30.99
CA TRP A 612 2.20 -24.95 -30.88
C TRP A 612 0.97 -24.34 -31.58
N ARG A 613 0.60 -24.81 -32.78
CA ARG A 613 -0.61 -24.38 -33.49
C ARG A 613 -1.87 -24.69 -32.68
N ASP A 614 -1.98 -25.89 -32.11
CA ASP A 614 -3.08 -26.31 -31.25
C ASP A 614 -3.18 -25.44 -29.99
N ALA A 615 -2.04 -25.09 -29.38
CA ALA A 615 -2.02 -24.22 -28.20
C ALA A 615 -2.52 -22.79 -28.52
N PHE A 616 -2.15 -22.24 -29.69
CA PHE A 616 -2.69 -20.97 -30.19
C PHE A 616 -4.20 -21.05 -30.45
N ALA A 617 -4.64 -22.07 -31.19
CA ALA A 617 -6.04 -22.27 -31.52
C ALA A 617 -6.92 -22.46 -30.27
N GLU A 618 -6.43 -23.17 -29.25
CA GLU A 618 -7.12 -23.30 -27.95
C GLU A 618 -7.12 -21.99 -27.17
N SER A 619 -6.01 -21.26 -27.14
CA SER A 619 -5.91 -19.98 -26.43
C SER A 619 -6.87 -18.93 -26.99
N GLY A 620 -6.97 -18.83 -28.32
CA GLY A 620 -7.91 -17.96 -29.02
C GLY A 620 -9.39 -18.32 -28.83
N LYS A 621 -9.72 -19.49 -28.24
CA LYS A 621 -11.10 -19.86 -27.83
C LYS A 621 -11.43 -19.45 -26.39
N ILE A 622 -10.44 -19.07 -25.59
CA ILE A 622 -10.63 -18.65 -24.19
C ILE A 622 -11.06 -17.19 -24.15
N SER A 623 -12.09 -16.88 -23.34
CA SER A 623 -12.52 -15.49 -23.12
C SER A 623 -11.40 -14.68 -22.44
N GLY A 624 -10.98 -13.59 -23.09
CA GLY A 624 -9.86 -12.76 -22.64
C GLY A 624 -10.13 -11.26 -22.73
N TYR A 625 -9.06 -10.49 -22.54
CA TYR A 625 -9.07 -9.04 -22.51
C TYR A 625 -8.50 -8.50 -23.83
N HIS A 626 -9.36 -8.09 -24.76
CA HIS A 626 -8.94 -7.39 -25.97
C HIS A 626 -8.69 -5.91 -25.67
N LEU A 627 -7.46 -5.43 -25.83
CA LEU A 627 -7.06 -4.10 -25.36
C LEU A 627 -7.88 -2.96 -26.01
N GLN A 628 -8.25 -3.11 -27.29
CA GLN A 628 -9.04 -2.13 -28.03
C GLN A 628 -10.47 -1.94 -27.49
N ASN A 629 -10.96 -2.87 -26.66
CA ASN A 629 -12.29 -2.78 -26.02
C ASN A 629 -12.27 -1.90 -24.74
N TYR A 630 -11.11 -1.41 -24.32
CA TYR A 630 -10.93 -0.58 -23.12
C TYR A 630 -10.54 0.84 -23.49
N ARG A 631 -10.75 1.78 -22.56
CA ARG A 631 -10.40 3.21 -22.78
C ARG A 631 -8.89 3.42 -22.93
N ASP A 632 -8.12 2.69 -22.13
CA ASP A 632 -6.67 2.78 -22.00
C ASP A 632 -6.13 1.50 -21.34
N GLU A 633 -4.80 1.35 -21.33
CA GLU A 633 -4.12 0.23 -20.68
C GLU A 633 -4.46 0.09 -19.19
N ALA A 634 -4.65 1.19 -18.48
CA ALA A 634 -4.86 1.18 -17.03
C ALA A 634 -6.25 0.64 -16.66
N ASP A 635 -7.29 0.94 -17.44
CA ASP A 635 -8.63 0.36 -17.28
C ASP A 635 -8.62 -1.15 -17.55
N CYS A 636 -7.93 -1.59 -18.61
CA CYS A 636 -7.73 -3.02 -18.91
C CYS A 636 -7.01 -3.74 -17.75
N ILE A 637 -5.87 -3.22 -17.31
CA ILE A 637 -5.09 -3.76 -16.18
C ILE A 637 -5.93 -3.85 -14.91
N LYS A 638 -6.67 -2.79 -14.58
CA LYS A 638 -7.56 -2.77 -13.41
C LYS A 638 -8.59 -3.90 -13.47
N LYS A 639 -9.17 -4.16 -14.64
CA LYS A 639 -10.17 -5.23 -14.83
C LYS A 639 -9.57 -6.64 -14.73
N VAL A 640 -8.33 -6.83 -15.19
CA VAL A 640 -7.58 -8.09 -14.99
C VAL A 640 -7.32 -8.34 -13.49
N VAL A 641 -6.83 -7.33 -12.76
CA VAL A 641 -6.56 -7.44 -11.32
C VAL A 641 -7.85 -7.66 -10.52
N GLU A 642 -8.92 -6.92 -10.80
CA GLU A 642 -10.25 -7.12 -10.17
C GLU A 642 -10.75 -8.56 -10.35
N ARG A 643 -10.56 -9.15 -11.55
CA ARG A 643 -10.96 -10.53 -11.84
C ARG A 643 -10.13 -11.55 -11.06
N LEU A 644 -8.81 -11.46 -11.10
CA LEU A 644 -7.91 -12.37 -10.38
C LEU A 644 -8.16 -12.36 -8.87
N MET A 645 -8.29 -11.15 -8.30
CA MET A 645 -8.67 -10.97 -6.90
C MET A 645 -10.00 -11.64 -6.57
N SER A 646 -11.02 -11.50 -7.43
CA SER A 646 -12.32 -12.15 -7.20
C SER A 646 -12.22 -13.67 -7.12
N VAL A 647 -11.34 -14.31 -7.90
CA VAL A 647 -11.17 -15.77 -7.90
C VAL A 647 -10.35 -16.25 -6.70
N LEU A 648 -9.33 -15.49 -6.26
CA LEU A 648 -8.59 -15.81 -5.04
C LEU A 648 -9.46 -15.73 -3.77
N HIS A 649 -10.42 -14.80 -3.73
CA HIS A 649 -11.33 -14.63 -2.58
C HIS A 649 -12.51 -15.61 -2.56
N ILE A 650 -12.65 -16.50 -3.56
CA ILE A 650 -13.73 -17.51 -3.63
C ILE A 650 -13.37 -18.83 -2.91
N GLU A 651 -12.08 -19.08 -2.65
CA GLU A 651 -11.59 -20.35 -2.08
C GLU A 651 -11.09 -20.23 -0.63
N SER A 652 -11.20 -19.06 0.02
CA SER A 652 -10.64 -18.83 1.35
C SER A 652 -11.64 -18.97 2.52
N ASP A 653 -12.89 -19.37 2.26
CA ASP A 653 -13.92 -19.69 3.26
C ASP A 653 -14.53 -21.05 2.89
N ASP A 654 -14.48 -22.03 3.81
CA ASP A 654 -14.92 -23.43 3.59
C ASP A 654 -16.43 -23.57 3.34
N ASP A 655 -16.77 -24.56 2.50
CA ASP A 655 -18.06 -25.27 2.34
C ASP A 655 -19.37 -24.55 2.74
N ASP A 656 -20.00 -23.91 1.74
CA ASP A 656 -21.44 -23.59 1.77
C ASP A 656 -22.03 -23.64 0.34
N ASP A 657 -22.64 -24.79 -0.03
CA ASP A 657 -23.21 -24.98 -1.39
C ASP A 657 -24.38 -24.02 -1.71
N ASP A 658 -25.05 -23.47 -0.68
CA ASP A 658 -26.06 -22.43 -0.85
C ASP A 658 -25.46 -21.15 -1.45
N VAL A 659 -24.18 -20.85 -1.18
CA VAL A 659 -23.47 -19.70 -1.75
C VAL A 659 -23.15 -19.91 -3.24
N ARG A 660 -22.97 -21.16 -3.69
CA ARG A 660 -22.78 -21.46 -5.13
C ARG A 660 -24.05 -21.25 -5.94
N ALA A 661 -25.23 -21.47 -5.34
CA ALA A 661 -26.51 -21.09 -5.95
C ALA A 661 -26.66 -19.55 -6.00
N PHE A 662 -26.24 -18.86 -4.94
CA PHE A 662 -26.35 -17.41 -4.77
C PHE A 662 -25.50 -16.59 -5.75
N ILE A 663 -24.26 -17.01 -6.05
CA ILE A 663 -23.34 -16.25 -6.94
C ILE A 663 -23.79 -16.26 -8.42
N ARG A 664 -24.65 -17.20 -8.83
CA ARG A 664 -25.12 -17.31 -10.23
C ARG A 664 -26.17 -16.26 -10.63
N GLY A 665 -26.68 -15.46 -9.70
CA GLY A 665 -27.65 -14.37 -9.97
C GLY A 665 -27.07 -12.97 -9.71
N MET A 666 -26.93 -12.16 -10.77
CA MET A 666 -26.48 -10.77 -10.67
C MET A 666 -27.59 -9.86 -10.09
N ASP A 667 -27.30 -9.06 -9.06
CA ASP A 667 -27.20 -7.59 -9.19
C ASP A 667 -26.92 -6.88 -7.84
N ASN A 668 -26.00 -5.90 -7.87
CA ASN A 668 -25.33 -5.37 -6.67
C ASN A 668 -26.13 -4.37 -5.80
N ASN A 669 -27.47 -4.38 -5.85
CA ASN A 669 -28.31 -3.43 -5.10
C ASN A 669 -29.60 -4.01 -4.48
N SER A 670 -29.94 -5.28 -4.75
CA SER A 670 -31.17 -5.90 -4.20
C SER A 670 -30.86 -6.64 -2.88
N PRO A 671 -31.55 -6.34 -1.76
CA PRO A 671 -31.35 -7.08 -0.51
C PRO A 671 -31.97 -8.49 -0.61
N ILE A 672 -31.21 -9.53 -0.26
CA ILE A 672 -31.70 -10.90 -0.37
C ILE A 672 -32.54 -11.23 0.87
N LEU A 673 -33.78 -11.64 0.64
CA LEU A 673 -34.67 -12.16 1.67
C LEU A 673 -34.24 -13.57 2.08
N ILE A 674 -34.05 -13.77 3.38
CA ILE A 674 -33.68 -15.04 4.02
C ILE A 674 -34.69 -15.37 5.13
N ASP A 675 -34.68 -16.61 5.62
CA ASP A 675 -35.62 -17.08 6.66
C ASP A 675 -37.11 -16.87 6.27
N GLY A 676 -37.47 -17.31 5.05
CA GLY A 676 -38.84 -17.20 4.54
C GLY A 676 -39.35 -15.75 4.39
N GLY A 677 -38.45 -14.79 4.18
CA GLY A 677 -38.80 -13.36 4.06
C GLY A 677 -38.87 -12.60 5.38
N LYS A 678 -38.59 -13.24 6.53
CA LYS A 678 -38.56 -12.60 7.85
C LYS A 678 -37.28 -11.82 8.11
N MET A 679 -36.23 -12.05 7.33
CA MET A 679 -34.95 -11.35 7.44
C MET A 679 -34.45 -10.95 6.05
N SER A 680 -33.58 -9.93 5.98
CA SER A 680 -32.84 -9.60 4.75
C SER A 680 -31.34 -9.47 5.02
N PHE A 681 -30.54 -10.00 4.10
CA PHE A 681 -29.09 -9.80 4.06
C PHE A 681 -28.70 -8.79 2.97
N SER A 682 -27.73 -7.93 3.29
CA SER A 682 -27.10 -7.01 2.34
C SER A 682 -25.68 -6.67 2.79
N LEU A 683 -24.86 -6.16 1.87
CA LEU A 683 -23.57 -5.56 2.20
C LEU A 683 -23.69 -4.03 2.22
N ASP A 684 -23.06 -3.38 3.20
CA ASP A 684 -22.92 -1.91 3.18
C ASP A 684 -21.90 -1.45 2.12
N LYS A 685 -21.79 -0.14 1.90
CA LYS A 685 -20.83 0.48 0.96
C LYS A 685 -19.34 0.23 1.32
N LYS A 686 -19.06 -0.41 2.45
CA LYS A 686 -17.73 -0.83 2.92
C LYS A 686 -17.63 -2.37 3.02
N ARG A 687 -18.52 -3.10 2.34
CA ARG A 687 -18.64 -4.57 2.33
C ARG A 687 -18.87 -5.22 3.71
N LYS A 688 -19.44 -4.51 4.68
CA LYS A 688 -19.82 -5.10 5.97
C LYS A 688 -21.14 -5.86 5.83
N LYS A 689 -21.22 -7.04 6.44
CA LYS A 689 -22.45 -7.86 6.54
C LYS A 689 -23.51 -7.10 7.34
N CYS A 690 -24.64 -6.77 6.71
CA CYS A 690 -25.80 -6.14 7.33
C CYS A 690 -27.00 -7.10 7.30
N PHE A 691 -27.57 -7.37 8.47
CA PHE A 691 -28.79 -8.13 8.63
C PHE A 691 -29.91 -7.19 9.10
N MET A 692 -31.10 -7.32 8.53
CA MET A 692 -32.32 -6.67 9.02
C MET A 692 -33.36 -7.74 9.32
N ILE A 693 -34.08 -7.59 10.43
CA ILE A 693 -35.23 -8.43 10.78
C ILE A 693 -36.49 -7.65 10.42
N ALA A 694 -37.44 -8.29 9.74
CA ALA A 694 -38.76 -7.73 9.47
C ALA A 694 -39.53 -7.51 10.77
N ALA A 695 -40.47 -6.57 10.80
CA ALA A 695 -41.31 -6.35 11.98
C ALA A 695 -42.10 -7.61 12.40
N ARG A 696 -42.39 -8.53 11.46
CA ARG A 696 -42.99 -9.85 11.72
C ARG A 696 -42.03 -10.90 12.30
N GLY A 697 -40.72 -10.69 12.20
CA GLY A 697 -39.68 -11.51 12.83
C GLY A 697 -39.22 -10.98 14.20
N LEU A 698 -39.81 -9.87 14.66
CA LEU A 698 -39.58 -9.31 16.00
C LEU A 698 -40.67 -9.77 16.96
N GLU A 699 -40.28 -10.07 18.20
CA GLU A 699 -41.19 -10.27 19.32
C GLU A 699 -41.61 -8.89 19.83
N ILE A 700 -42.74 -8.40 19.31
CA ILE A 700 -43.32 -7.09 19.64
C ILE A 700 -44.49 -7.28 20.60
N GLU A 701 -44.45 -6.60 21.74
CA GLU A 701 -45.50 -6.76 22.76
C GLU A 701 -46.88 -6.26 22.29
N TRP A 702 -47.93 -7.01 22.65
CA TRP A 702 -49.32 -6.82 22.23
C TRP A 702 -49.55 -6.64 20.72
N SER A 703 -48.61 -7.04 19.86
CA SER A 703 -48.72 -6.97 18.39
C SER A 703 -49.92 -7.69 17.80
N HIS A 704 -50.49 -8.65 18.54
CA HIS A 704 -51.75 -9.34 18.23
C HIS A 704 -53.02 -8.55 18.57
N LYS A 705 -52.93 -7.39 19.27
CA LYS A 705 -54.07 -6.58 19.71
C LYS A 705 -54.25 -5.36 18.79
N PRO A 706 -55.29 -5.31 17.92
CA PRO A 706 -55.51 -4.19 16.99
C PRO A 706 -55.77 -2.83 17.67
N LYS A 707 -56.05 -2.81 18.98
CA LYS A 707 -56.15 -1.59 19.79
C LYS A 707 -54.82 -0.83 19.87
N TYR A 708 -53.69 -1.55 19.90
CA TYR A 708 -52.36 -0.98 20.13
C TYR A 708 -51.52 -0.89 18.87
N TRP A 709 -51.70 -1.83 17.92
CA TRP A 709 -50.93 -1.89 16.68
C TRP A 709 -51.83 -1.91 15.44
N LYS A 710 -51.28 -1.47 14.30
CA LYS A 710 -51.83 -1.69 12.96
C LYS A 710 -50.70 -2.16 12.04
N TRP A 711 -50.85 -3.33 11.43
CA TRP A 711 -49.98 -3.78 10.35
C TRP A 711 -50.35 -3.03 9.07
N LEU A 712 -49.32 -2.59 8.32
CA LEU A 712 -49.46 -1.83 7.09
C LEU A 712 -48.50 -2.39 6.05
N SER A 713 -48.95 -2.56 4.82
CA SER A 713 -48.02 -2.64 3.69
C SER A 713 -47.56 -1.22 3.32
N HIS A 714 -46.30 -1.07 2.94
CA HIS A 714 -45.69 0.22 2.63
C HIS A 714 -44.74 0.04 1.44
N SER A 715 -44.96 0.77 0.34
CA SER A 715 -44.18 0.65 -0.91
C SER A 715 -42.67 0.75 -0.69
N ASP A 716 -42.28 1.66 0.19
CA ASP A 716 -40.87 2.00 0.43
C ASP A 716 -40.20 1.07 1.47
N SER A 717 -40.94 0.08 1.99
CA SER A 717 -40.42 -0.91 2.93
C SER A 717 -39.78 -2.09 2.19
N ARG A 718 -38.60 -2.53 2.67
CA ARG A 718 -37.93 -3.76 2.18
C ARG A 718 -38.66 -5.05 2.57
N PHE A 719 -39.69 -4.96 3.41
CA PHE A 719 -40.51 -6.06 3.89
C PHE A 719 -41.99 -5.76 3.65
N VAL A 720 -42.75 -6.81 3.32
CA VAL A 720 -44.17 -6.75 2.90
C VAL A 720 -45.07 -5.99 3.88
N GLU A 721 -44.79 -6.06 5.18
CA GLU A 721 -45.53 -5.37 6.24
C GLU A 721 -44.62 -4.69 7.27
N VAL A 722 -45.06 -3.52 7.74
CA VAL A 722 -44.50 -2.77 8.87
C VAL A 722 -45.53 -2.62 9.99
N ALA A 723 -45.06 -2.59 11.24
CA ALA A 723 -45.90 -2.42 12.42
C ALA A 723 -46.04 -0.93 12.79
N LYS A 724 -47.25 -0.36 12.66
CA LYS A 724 -47.56 0.99 13.14
C LYS A 724 -48.13 0.95 14.55
N LEU A 725 -47.39 1.51 15.51
CA LEU A 725 -47.85 1.74 16.87
C LEU A 725 -48.96 2.81 16.89
N LYS A 726 -50.01 2.59 17.69
CA LYS A 726 -51.10 3.56 17.92
C LYS A 726 -50.90 4.36 19.20
N LYS A 727 -50.92 3.67 20.35
CA LYS A 727 -50.77 4.24 21.70
C LYS A 727 -50.50 3.11 22.69
N VAL A 728 -49.45 3.23 23.50
CA VAL A 728 -49.13 2.33 24.62
C VAL A 728 -48.57 3.14 25.78
N TYR A 729 -48.52 2.55 26.98
CA TYR A 729 -47.94 3.19 28.18
C TYR A 729 -46.47 2.79 28.41
N TRP A 730 -46.06 1.65 27.87
CA TRP A 730 -44.69 1.17 27.78
C TRP A 730 -44.58 0.27 26.54
N LEU A 731 -43.35 -0.08 26.13
CA LEU A 731 -43.10 -0.79 24.88
C LEU A 731 -41.87 -1.68 25.00
N GLU A 732 -42.03 -2.98 24.73
CA GLU A 732 -40.93 -3.91 24.53
C GLU A 732 -40.91 -4.47 23.09
N ILE A 733 -39.71 -4.53 22.51
CA ILE A 733 -39.43 -5.10 21.19
C ILE A 733 -38.14 -5.92 21.29
N GLN A 734 -38.23 -7.22 21.06
CA GLN A 734 -37.08 -8.12 21.03
C GLN A 734 -36.84 -8.66 19.61
N GLY A 735 -35.57 -8.91 19.27
CA GLY A 735 -35.16 -9.55 18.02
C GLY A 735 -34.07 -10.58 18.28
N LYS A 736 -34.21 -11.76 17.67
CA LYS A 736 -33.28 -12.89 17.83
C LYS A 736 -32.55 -13.15 16.50
N ILE A 737 -31.25 -13.40 16.56
CA ILE A 737 -30.41 -13.78 15.42
C ILE A 737 -29.56 -14.98 15.86
N ASP A 738 -29.54 -16.03 15.03
CA ASP A 738 -28.66 -17.18 15.25
C ASP A 738 -27.19 -16.73 15.18
N SER A 739 -26.45 -16.95 16.28
CA SER A 739 -25.05 -16.53 16.40
C SER A 739 -24.13 -17.23 15.40
N ARG A 740 -24.52 -18.38 14.83
CA ARG A 740 -23.79 -19.06 13.75
C ARG A 740 -23.76 -18.25 12.46
N ARG A 741 -24.74 -17.34 12.25
CA ARG A 741 -24.80 -16.43 11.09
C ARG A 741 -23.91 -15.18 11.27
N LEU A 742 -23.31 -15.00 12.45
CA LEU A 742 -22.44 -13.87 12.77
C LEU A 742 -20.96 -14.25 12.66
N SER A 743 -20.16 -13.39 12.05
CA SER A 743 -18.72 -13.59 11.89
C SER A 743 -18.01 -13.59 13.25
N LYS A 744 -17.21 -14.64 13.51
CA LYS A 744 -16.40 -14.77 14.73
C LYS A 744 -15.51 -13.52 14.92
N ARG A 745 -15.28 -13.14 16.18
CA ARG A 745 -14.45 -11.97 16.59
C ARG A 745 -14.88 -10.60 16.01
N THR A 746 -16.08 -10.49 15.44
CA THR A 746 -16.59 -9.24 14.84
C THR A 746 -17.50 -8.49 15.80
N LYS A 747 -17.30 -7.17 15.94
CA LYS A 747 -18.17 -6.31 16.76
C LYS A 747 -19.39 -5.86 15.95
N TYR A 748 -20.56 -6.35 16.33
CA TYR A 748 -21.85 -5.93 15.78
C TYR A 748 -22.45 -4.75 16.58
N VAL A 749 -23.29 -3.95 15.92
CA VAL A 749 -24.10 -2.89 16.53
C VAL A 749 -25.54 -3.08 16.05
N ALA A 750 -26.48 -3.20 16.99
CA ALA A 750 -27.89 -3.30 16.68
C ALA A 750 -28.51 -1.90 16.56
N TYR A 751 -29.45 -1.75 15.61
CA TYR A 751 -30.20 -0.51 15.40
C TYR A 751 -31.68 -0.85 15.25
N LEU A 752 -32.55 -0.14 15.97
CA LEU A 752 -33.99 -0.15 15.70
C LEU A 752 -34.29 0.86 14.59
N VAL A 753 -34.83 0.40 13.47
CA VAL A 753 -35.23 1.26 12.35
C VAL A 753 -36.73 1.52 12.44
N PHE A 754 -37.11 2.80 12.58
CA PHE A 754 -38.50 3.22 12.69
C PHE A 754 -38.70 4.60 12.05
N GLN A 755 -39.97 4.94 11.77
CA GLN A 755 -40.37 6.24 11.22
C GLN A 755 -41.33 6.93 12.20
N ILE A 756 -41.06 8.18 12.54
CA ILE A 756 -41.92 8.99 13.42
C ILE A 756 -42.99 9.69 12.57
N GLY A 757 -44.25 9.58 12.98
CA GLY A 757 -45.35 10.33 12.35
C GLY A 757 -45.28 11.82 12.68
N LYS A 758 -45.75 12.68 11.76
CA LYS A 758 -45.63 14.16 11.81
C LYS A 758 -46.30 14.89 13.01
N SER A 759 -46.76 14.18 14.05
CA SER A 759 -47.70 14.70 15.05
C SER A 759 -47.42 14.25 16.50
N ILE A 760 -46.17 13.94 16.87
CA ILE A 760 -45.84 13.53 18.25
C ILE A 760 -44.60 14.30 18.75
N PRO A 761 -44.71 15.10 19.83
CA PRO A 761 -43.53 15.63 20.53
C PRO A 761 -42.87 14.50 21.35
N TRP A 762 -41.54 14.43 21.31
CA TRP A 762 -40.75 13.44 22.05
C TRP A 762 -41.00 13.52 23.57
N PRO A 763 -41.14 12.38 24.29
CA PRO A 763 -40.91 12.34 25.72
C PRO A 763 -39.44 12.72 25.99
N ARG A 764 -39.18 13.55 27.01
CA ARG A 764 -37.80 14.05 27.25
C ARG A 764 -36.81 12.97 27.73
N ASN A 765 -37.30 11.81 28.17
CA ASN A 765 -36.50 10.67 28.61
C ASN A 765 -37.05 9.38 27.97
N CYS A 766 -36.29 8.79 27.04
CA CYS A 766 -36.40 7.43 26.51
C CYS A 766 -34.99 6.93 26.19
#